data_AF-A0A646KBA2-F1
#
_entry.id   AF-A0A646KBA2-F1
#
_cell.length_a   1.000
_cell.length_b   1.000
_cell.length_c   1.000
_cell.angle_alpha   90.00
_cell.angle_beta   90.00
_cell.angle_gamma   90.00
#
_symmetry.space_group_name_H-M   'P 1'
#
loop_
_entity.id
_entity.type
_entity.pdbx_description
1 polymer ?
#
loop_
_entity_poly.entity_id
_entity_poly.type
_entity_poly.pdbx_seq_one_letter_code
_entity_poly.pdbx_strand_id
1 'polypeptide(L)'
;KLRELADDAAECEARAAVCLEQAKAADEDRRAAQRAGDDARRTARALRAERAEIAGAPEQLPEADPAAPRTPLPALREAYRAASQLYEKVGVGADLRAEQARAESDESAALAELDRLTNKVRTRAAQLLEGTDGADGPSRQAAAARAESLVQMLESRATEASEKLGRLRGEAERLAPEDGTAHTVLPEERVPADAEQAQALLRGATTELAARTDALETARDAHTHLLQAHRAAEDAAGGFDETAALLRDLLREQRDDEETPEQAPEPYPGSLPEARQSAAEARRSLRGCATDLSAAEASVREASDILVRHANSTRYEQVRTPARQQIRELPAAALPEHAAKWAEAFAPRLRVLTDELQQLERNRDTIVDRLRGLVESALATLRSAQRLSRLPEGLGEWSGQEFLRIRFEEPDQATLAERLGEVIDEATRAAVRKNSAAAYGEGRRDGMSLLLRGVQAALQPKGIAVEILKPDAVLRAERVPVGQMGDVFSGGQLLTAAIALYCTMAALRSNDRGRDRHRHAGTLFLDNPIGRANATYLLELQRAVSDALGVQLLYTTGLFDTTALAEFPLVIRLRNDADLRAGLKYISVEEHLRPGLPQQDPSGETVHGEITATRMFKRSQSVPEQRPSSNGRGGGS
;
A
#
# COMPACT_ATOMS: atom_id res chain seq x y z
N LYS A 1 135.75 49.14 131.48
CA LYS A 1 134.46 49.37 130.76
C LYS A 1 133.83 48.13 130.11
N LEU A 2 134.45 47.30 129.26
CA LEU A 2 133.77 46.09 128.72
C LEU A 2 134.04 44.78 129.48
N ARG A 3 135.15 44.65 130.21
CA ARG A 3 135.47 43.44 131.00
C ARG A 3 134.83 43.43 132.41
N GLU A 4 134.81 44.58 133.08
CA GLU A 4 134.08 44.75 134.36
C GLU A 4 132.59 44.43 134.23
N LEU A 5 131.99 44.66 133.07
CA LEU A 5 130.58 44.34 132.85
C LEU A 5 130.31 42.83 132.71
N ALA A 6 131.31 42.02 132.37
CA ALA A 6 131.13 40.58 132.20
C ALA A 6 131.31 39.81 133.52
N ASP A 7 132.30 40.20 134.33
CA ASP A 7 132.53 39.55 135.63
C ASP A 7 131.45 39.92 136.65
N ASP A 8 131.00 41.19 136.67
CA ASP A 8 129.86 41.60 137.50
C ASP A 8 128.56 40.91 137.08
N ALA A 9 128.39 40.56 135.80
CA ALA A 9 127.22 39.82 135.32
C ALA A 9 127.23 38.37 135.84
N ALA A 10 128.37 37.69 135.82
CA ALA A 10 128.48 36.32 136.29
C ALA A 10 128.27 36.19 137.81
N GLU A 11 128.79 37.14 138.60
CA GLU A 11 128.58 37.14 140.06
C GLU A 11 127.13 37.49 140.42
N CYS A 12 126.51 38.40 139.67
CA CYS A 12 125.08 38.70 139.81
C CYS A 12 124.20 37.50 139.42
N GLU A 13 124.58 36.71 138.41
CA GLU A 13 123.85 35.47 138.05
C GLU A 13 123.93 34.41 139.15
N ALA A 14 125.10 34.22 139.77
CA ALA A 14 125.24 33.26 140.87
C ALA A 14 124.40 33.67 142.10
N ARG A 15 124.37 34.96 142.45
CA ARG A 15 123.49 35.48 143.53
C ARG A 15 122.01 35.41 143.14
N ALA A 16 121.69 35.63 141.86
CA ALA A 16 120.32 35.49 141.37
C ALA A 16 119.83 34.05 141.53
N ALA A 17 120.66 33.04 141.23
CA ALA A 17 120.28 31.64 141.38
C ALA A 17 119.93 31.25 142.82
N VAL A 18 120.73 31.69 143.81
CA VAL A 18 120.45 31.41 145.24
C VAL A 18 119.18 32.12 145.72
N CYS A 19 118.99 33.38 145.33
CA CYS A 19 117.76 34.11 145.66
C CYS A 19 116.52 33.47 145.00
N LEU A 20 116.69 32.86 143.83
CA LEU A 20 115.61 32.22 143.09
C LEU A 20 115.12 30.93 143.78
N GLU A 21 116.02 30.14 144.36
CA GLU A 21 115.62 28.96 145.15
C GLU A 21 114.92 29.35 146.46
N GLN A 22 115.38 30.39 147.16
CA GLN A 22 114.66 30.90 148.34
C GLN A 22 113.28 31.49 147.97
N ALA A 23 113.17 32.16 146.82
CA ALA A 23 111.91 32.69 146.32
C ALA A 23 110.92 31.56 145.96
N LYS A 24 111.39 30.42 145.44
CA LYS A 24 110.54 29.27 145.16
C LYS A 24 109.93 28.68 146.44
N ALA A 25 110.73 28.48 147.48
CA ALA A 25 110.23 27.97 148.76
C ALA A 25 109.19 28.92 149.39
N ALA A 26 109.45 30.22 149.38
CA ALA A 26 108.49 31.22 149.87
C ALA A 26 107.20 31.29 149.02
N ASP A 27 107.29 31.03 147.71
CA ASP A 27 106.10 31.01 146.83
C ASP A 27 105.22 29.78 147.09
N GLU A 28 105.79 28.64 147.48
CA GLU A 28 105.01 27.45 147.84
C GLU A 28 104.20 27.66 149.13
N ASP A 29 104.80 28.23 150.18
CA ASP A 29 104.10 28.58 151.42
C ASP A 29 102.99 29.62 151.17
N ARG A 30 103.28 30.63 150.34
CA ARG A 30 102.29 31.63 149.91
C ARG A 30 101.10 30.97 149.20
N ARG A 31 101.35 30.00 148.31
CA ARG A 31 100.29 29.27 147.58
C ARG A 31 99.44 28.40 148.50
N ALA A 32 100.01 27.81 149.56
CA ALA A 32 99.23 27.04 150.54
C ALA A 32 98.29 27.94 151.35
N ALA A 33 98.79 29.09 151.85
CA ALA A 33 97.97 30.08 152.55
C ALA A 33 96.88 30.68 151.64
N GLN A 34 97.18 30.92 150.36
CA GLN A 34 96.23 31.46 149.40
C GLN A 34 95.07 30.49 149.14
N ARG A 35 95.35 29.17 149.01
CA ARG A 35 94.30 28.16 148.83
C ARG A 35 93.32 28.09 150.02
N ALA A 36 93.84 28.12 151.25
CA ALA A 36 93.00 28.15 152.45
C ALA A 36 92.11 29.41 152.51
N GLY A 37 92.64 30.57 152.09
CA GLY A 37 91.88 31.81 151.99
C GLY A 37 90.77 31.76 150.94
N ASP A 38 91.03 31.16 149.78
CA ASP A 38 90.04 31.07 148.71
C ASP A 38 88.90 30.09 149.02
N ASP A 39 89.17 28.97 149.71
CA ASP A 39 88.12 28.04 150.17
C ASP A 39 87.21 28.68 151.24
N ALA A 40 87.77 29.46 152.16
CA ALA A 40 86.98 30.24 153.12
C ALA A 40 86.08 31.27 152.41
N ARG A 41 86.59 31.97 151.39
CA ARG A 41 85.79 32.91 150.58
C ARG A 41 84.68 32.20 149.80
N ARG A 42 84.96 31.00 149.25
CA ARG A 42 83.98 30.22 148.48
C ARG A 42 82.82 29.79 149.37
N THR A 43 83.12 29.32 150.58
CA THR A 43 82.12 28.95 151.59
C THR A 43 81.28 30.17 152.01
N ALA A 44 81.91 31.32 152.25
CA ALA A 44 81.21 32.56 152.58
C ALA A 44 80.31 33.07 151.44
N ARG A 45 80.70 32.88 150.17
CA ARG A 45 79.84 33.23 149.02
C ARG A 45 78.63 32.32 148.92
N ALA A 46 78.79 31.00 149.10
CA ALA A 46 77.68 30.06 149.05
C ALA A 46 76.61 30.38 150.12
N LEU A 47 77.04 30.66 151.36
CA LEU A 47 76.12 31.04 152.43
C LEU A 47 75.42 32.40 152.18
N ARG A 48 76.08 33.35 151.51
CA ARG A 48 75.44 34.62 151.11
C ARG A 48 74.41 34.43 150.00
N ALA A 49 74.66 33.54 149.04
CA ALA A 49 73.72 33.25 147.96
C ALA A 49 72.44 32.60 148.50
N GLU A 50 72.56 31.60 149.39
CA GLU A 50 71.38 30.99 150.03
C GLU A 50 70.54 32.01 150.81
N ARG A 51 71.17 33.01 151.43
CA ARG A 51 70.44 34.08 152.13
C ARG A 51 69.64 34.97 151.17
N ALA A 52 70.14 35.24 149.96
CA ALA A 52 69.46 36.10 149.01
C ALA A 52 68.15 35.49 148.48
N GLU A 53 68.03 34.16 148.49
CA GLU A 53 66.80 33.45 148.10
C GLU A 53 65.72 33.44 149.20
N ILE A 54 66.07 33.82 150.44
CA ILE A 54 65.11 33.91 151.54
C ILE A 54 64.39 35.26 151.46
N ALA A 55 63.13 35.23 151.03
CA ALA A 55 62.30 36.41 150.86
C ALA A 55 62.19 37.21 152.18
N GLY A 56 62.73 38.42 152.19
CA GLY A 56 62.67 39.36 153.34
C GLY A 56 63.89 39.36 154.28
N ALA A 57 64.99 38.66 153.97
CA ALA A 57 66.18 38.65 154.82
C ALA A 57 66.86 40.05 154.91
N PRO A 58 67.06 40.63 156.12
CA PRO A 58 67.64 41.98 156.28
C PRO A 58 69.11 42.00 155.85
N GLU A 59 69.63 43.05 155.21
CA GLU A 59 70.99 43.09 154.66
C GLU A 59 72.12 43.14 155.70
N GLN A 60 71.93 43.82 156.84
CA GLN A 60 72.91 43.94 157.94
C GLN A 60 72.58 42.99 159.09
N LEU A 61 73.57 42.23 159.56
CA LEU A 61 73.43 41.28 160.66
C LEU A 61 73.68 42.00 162.01
N PRO A 62 72.83 41.80 163.04
CA PRO A 62 73.10 42.28 164.39
C PRO A 62 74.29 41.53 165.04
N GLU A 63 74.94 42.17 166.02
CA GLU A 63 76.07 41.57 166.77
C GLU A 63 75.65 40.26 167.45
N ALA A 64 76.57 39.28 167.46
CA ALA A 64 76.28 37.94 167.95
C ALA A 64 76.12 37.93 169.48
N ASP A 65 74.93 37.57 169.96
CA ASP A 65 74.66 37.33 171.39
C ASP A 65 75.28 35.98 171.84
N PRO A 66 76.26 35.97 172.75
CA PRO A 66 76.90 34.75 173.21
C PRO A 66 75.98 33.83 174.02
N ALA A 67 74.81 34.30 174.47
CA ALA A 67 73.85 33.49 175.25
C ALA A 67 72.85 32.69 174.38
N ALA A 68 72.82 32.90 173.06
CA ALA A 68 71.86 32.25 172.18
C ALA A 68 72.16 30.74 171.99
N PRO A 69 71.14 29.85 172.07
CA PRO A 69 71.34 28.41 171.88
C PRO A 69 71.83 28.12 170.45
N ARG A 70 73.00 27.49 170.34
CA ARG A 70 73.63 27.16 169.05
C ARG A 70 72.96 25.94 168.42
N THR A 71 71.90 26.16 167.64
CA THR A 71 71.24 25.12 166.83
C THR A 71 72.01 24.88 165.52
N PRO A 72 72.23 23.62 165.09
CA PRO A 72 72.94 23.34 163.84
C PRO A 72 72.16 23.80 162.59
N LEU A 73 72.86 24.43 161.64
CA LEU A 73 72.29 25.03 160.42
C LEU A 73 71.33 24.13 159.60
N PRO A 74 71.56 22.81 159.46
CA PRO A 74 70.64 21.93 158.73
C PRO A 74 69.21 21.92 159.30
N ALA A 75 69.04 22.00 160.62
CA ALA A 75 67.72 21.99 161.25
C ALA A 75 66.92 23.27 160.92
N LEU A 76 67.59 24.42 160.85
CA LEU A 76 66.97 25.69 160.46
C LEU A 76 66.53 25.69 158.99
N ARG A 77 67.28 25.01 158.11
CA ARG A 77 66.92 24.88 156.68
C ARG A 77 65.61 24.09 156.49
N GLU A 78 65.40 23.02 157.24
CA GLU A 78 64.15 22.25 157.16
C GLU A 78 62.95 23.03 157.68
N ALA A 79 63.10 23.77 158.77
CA ALA A 79 62.04 24.61 159.30
C ALA A 79 61.57 25.68 158.30
N TYR A 80 62.50 26.33 157.57
CA TYR A 80 62.14 27.31 156.54
C TYR A 80 61.39 26.67 155.36
N ARG A 81 61.82 25.49 154.89
CA ARG A 81 61.14 24.77 153.80
C ARG A 81 59.70 24.41 154.16
N ALA A 82 59.47 23.94 155.38
CA ALA A 82 58.12 23.61 155.85
C ALA A 82 57.20 24.86 155.88
N ALA A 83 57.74 26.01 156.32
CA ALA A 83 56.98 27.27 156.35
C ALA A 83 56.66 27.79 154.93
N SER A 84 57.61 27.72 153.99
CA SER A 84 57.41 28.19 152.61
C SER A 84 56.34 27.38 151.85
N GLN A 85 56.28 26.07 152.08
CA GLN A 85 55.27 25.20 151.45
C GLN A 85 53.84 25.47 151.96
N LEU A 86 53.70 26.02 153.16
CA LEU A 86 52.41 26.41 153.72
C LEU A 86 51.92 27.75 153.13
N TYR A 87 52.85 28.65 152.75
CA TYR A 87 52.54 29.93 152.13
C TYR A 87 52.07 29.79 150.66
N GLU A 88 52.65 28.89 149.87
CA GLU A 88 52.22 28.67 148.48
C GLU A 88 50.83 28.01 148.36
N LYS A 89 50.38 27.28 149.39
CA LYS A 89 49.08 26.59 149.37
C LYS A 89 47.86 27.49 149.61
N VAL A 90 48.04 28.79 149.84
CA VAL A 90 46.95 29.75 150.13
C VAL A 90 46.75 30.78 148.98
N GLY A 91 47.41 30.62 147.82
CA GLY A 91 47.24 31.48 146.62
C GLY A 91 46.29 30.92 145.54
N VAL A 92 45.45 31.78 144.95
CA VAL A 92 44.30 31.44 144.07
C VAL A 92 44.68 31.23 142.57
N GLY A 93 44.14 30.18 141.93
CA GLY A 93 43.73 30.10 140.49
C GLY A 93 44.76 29.70 139.40
N ALA A 94 44.48 28.64 138.62
CA ALA A 94 45.23 28.25 137.41
C ALA A 94 44.38 28.24 136.11
N ASP A 95 43.10 27.84 136.18
CA ASP A 95 42.25 27.69 134.96
C ASP A 95 41.83 29.02 134.31
N LEU A 96 41.56 30.07 135.10
CA LEU A 96 41.15 31.38 134.58
C LEU A 96 42.26 32.10 133.80
N ARG A 97 43.55 31.81 134.04
CA ARG A 97 44.64 32.40 133.25
C ARG A 97 44.76 31.79 131.85
N ALA A 98 44.33 30.54 131.67
CA ALA A 98 44.39 29.87 130.38
C ALA A 98 43.30 30.39 129.41
N GLU A 99 42.11 30.72 129.91
CA GLU A 99 41.04 31.31 129.10
C GLU A 99 41.38 32.74 128.65
N GLN A 100 42.00 33.54 129.51
CA GLN A 100 42.45 34.90 129.14
C GLN A 100 43.44 34.88 127.97
N ALA A 101 44.44 33.99 128.01
CA ALA A 101 45.46 33.92 126.96
C ALA A 101 44.90 33.51 125.58
N ARG A 102 43.81 32.72 125.54
CA ARG A 102 43.14 32.37 124.27
C ARG A 102 42.38 33.57 123.70
N ALA A 103 41.64 34.28 124.53
CA ALA A 103 40.90 35.47 124.10
C ALA A 103 41.82 36.57 123.52
N GLU A 104 42.98 36.81 124.14
CA GLU A 104 43.97 37.79 123.66
C GLU A 104 44.58 37.40 122.29
N SER A 105 44.74 36.10 122.04
CA SER A 105 45.23 35.59 120.74
C SER A 105 44.21 35.76 119.63
N ASP A 106 42.93 35.46 119.90
CA ASP A 106 41.85 35.60 118.91
C ASP A 106 41.59 37.08 118.55
N GLU A 107 41.68 37.98 119.54
CA GLU A 107 41.59 39.43 119.32
C GLU A 107 42.72 39.93 118.39
N SER A 108 43.95 39.49 118.65
CA SER A 108 45.12 39.88 117.87
C SER A 108 45.02 39.42 116.40
N ALA A 109 44.47 38.23 116.15
CA ALA A 109 44.27 37.71 114.80
C ALA A 109 43.19 38.48 114.03
N ALA A 110 42.07 38.82 114.69
CA ALA A 110 40.99 39.59 114.08
C ALA A 110 41.43 41.03 113.72
N LEU A 111 42.22 41.68 114.59
CA LEU A 111 42.81 43.00 114.31
C LEU A 111 43.75 42.97 113.10
N ALA A 112 44.58 41.93 112.97
CA ALA A 112 45.48 41.78 111.82
C ALA A 112 44.73 41.59 110.49
N GLU A 113 43.61 40.86 110.48
CA GLU A 113 42.75 40.73 109.29
C GLU A 113 42.10 42.07 108.90
N LEU A 114 41.59 42.81 109.88
CA LEU A 114 41.03 44.15 109.65
C LEU A 114 42.09 45.12 109.11
N ASP A 115 43.33 45.00 109.60
CA ASP A 115 44.45 45.86 109.19
C ASP A 115 44.95 45.62 107.77
N ARG A 116 44.75 44.42 107.20
CA ARG A 116 45.02 44.14 105.77
C ARG A 116 44.04 44.86 104.84
N LEU A 117 42.84 45.20 105.31
CA LEU A 117 41.86 45.90 104.50
C LEU A 117 42.21 47.39 104.38
N THR A 118 42.09 47.93 103.16
CA THR A 118 42.34 49.35 102.90
C THR A 118 41.39 50.24 103.70
N ASN A 119 41.83 51.45 104.03
CA ASN A 119 41.04 52.39 104.84
C ASN A 119 39.67 52.71 104.20
N LYS A 120 39.60 52.76 102.85
CA LYS A 120 38.33 52.90 102.11
C LYS A 120 37.36 51.75 102.39
N VAL A 121 37.84 50.50 102.34
CA VAL A 121 37.02 49.31 102.61
C VAL A 121 36.60 49.27 104.07
N ARG A 122 37.51 49.58 105.00
CA ARG A 122 37.22 49.61 106.43
C ARG A 122 36.15 50.66 106.79
N THR A 123 36.29 51.88 106.26
CA THR A 123 35.31 52.96 106.46
C THR A 123 33.95 52.59 105.84
N ARG A 124 33.94 51.98 104.65
CA ARG A 124 32.69 51.58 104.01
C ARG A 124 32.02 50.40 104.72
N ALA A 125 32.79 49.42 105.16
CA ALA A 125 32.29 48.30 105.96
C ALA A 125 31.71 48.80 107.29
N ALA A 126 32.36 49.76 107.96
CA ALA A 126 31.82 50.41 109.15
C ALA A 126 30.48 51.12 108.88
N GLN A 127 30.37 51.90 107.81
CA GLN A 127 29.11 52.54 107.40
C GLN A 127 28.00 51.53 107.07
N LEU A 128 28.36 50.39 106.46
CA LEU A 128 27.40 49.32 106.17
C LEU A 128 26.96 48.58 107.44
N LEU A 129 27.85 48.46 108.43
CA LEU A 129 27.53 47.90 109.75
C LEU A 129 26.62 48.81 110.58
N GLU A 130 26.69 50.13 110.39
CA GLU A 130 25.79 51.12 111.03
C GLU A 130 24.36 51.11 110.44
N GLY A 131 24.16 50.53 109.26
CA GLY A 131 22.85 50.43 108.60
C GLY A 131 22.02 49.24 109.08
N THR A 132 20.75 49.19 108.65
CA THR A 132 19.84 48.07 108.94
C THR A 132 20.35 46.74 108.41
N ASP A 133 21.08 46.75 107.29
CA ASP A 133 21.71 45.56 106.69
C ASP A 133 22.89 45.02 107.52
N GLY A 134 23.43 45.82 108.44
CA GLY A 134 24.51 45.46 109.36
C GLY A 134 24.06 44.90 110.72
N ALA A 135 22.76 45.03 111.04
CA ALA A 135 22.22 44.89 112.39
C ALA A 135 22.40 43.50 113.01
N ASP A 136 22.31 42.43 112.21
CA ASP A 136 22.52 41.05 112.65
C ASP A 136 23.23 40.17 111.59
N GLY A 137 23.64 38.97 111.98
CA GLY A 137 24.36 38.03 111.12
C GLY A 137 23.58 37.64 109.84
N PRO A 138 22.31 37.24 109.93
CA PRO A 138 21.48 36.92 108.76
C PRO A 138 21.30 38.10 107.80
N SER A 139 21.09 39.31 108.31
CA SER A 139 20.92 40.53 107.49
C SER A 139 22.19 40.84 106.71
N ARG A 140 23.38 40.66 107.32
CA ARG A 140 24.66 40.83 106.63
C ARG A 140 24.87 39.80 105.51
N GLN A 141 24.52 38.53 105.75
CA GLN A 141 24.59 37.50 104.71
C GLN A 141 23.63 37.80 103.55
N ALA A 142 22.40 38.24 103.85
CA ALA A 142 21.43 38.61 102.83
C ALA A 142 21.88 39.83 102.02
N ALA A 143 22.48 40.84 102.66
CA ALA A 143 23.04 42.01 101.98
C ALA A 143 24.25 41.65 101.09
N ALA A 144 25.15 40.80 101.57
CA ALA A 144 26.27 40.28 100.78
C ALA A 144 25.77 39.49 99.55
N ALA A 145 24.81 38.59 99.73
CA ALA A 145 24.21 37.83 98.62
C ALA A 145 23.53 38.73 97.58
N ARG A 146 22.84 39.81 98.02
CA ARG A 146 22.28 40.81 97.10
C ARG A 146 23.36 41.56 96.32
N ALA A 147 24.46 41.93 96.97
CA ALA A 147 25.57 42.60 96.31
C ALA A 147 26.27 41.68 95.29
N GLU A 148 26.51 40.42 95.65
CA GLU A 148 27.06 39.40 94.74
C GLU A 148 26.15 39.16 93.53
N SER A 149 24.84 39.04 93.75
CA SER A 149 23.86 38.91 92.67
C SER A 149 23.86 40.13 91.74
N LEU A 150 24.00 41.34 92.30
CA LEU A 150 24.08 42.57 91.52
C LEU A 150 25.37 42.64 90.69
N VAL A 151 26.50 42.20 91.24
CA VAL A 151 27.78 42.10 90.49
C VAL A 151 27.63 41.11 89.33
N GLN A 152 27.12 39.90 89.57
CA GLN A 152 26.91 38.90 88.52
C GLN A 152 25.99 39.41 87.40
N MET A 153 24.92 40.13 87.74
CA MET A 153 24.01 40.73 86.75
C MET A 153 24.69 41.83 85.92
N LEU A 154 25.56 42.64 86.51
CA LEU A 154 26.28 43.67 85.77
C LEU A 154 27.38 43.07 84.89
N GLU A 155 28.07 42.03 85.36
CA GLU A 155 29.08 41.31 84.58
C GLU A 155 28.47 40.62 83.36
N SER A 156 27.30 39.99 83.51
CA SER A 156 26.59 39.37 82.38
C SER A 156 26.18 40.41 81.33
N ARG A 157 25.60 41.54 81.75
CA ARG A 157 25.22 42.64 80.84
C ARG A 157 26.43 43.26 80.14
N ALA A 158 27.55 43.43 80.85
CA ALA A 158 28.78 43.93 80.25
C ALA A 158 29.36 42.95 79.21
N THR A 159 29.26 41.65 79.49
CA THR A 159 29.68 40.57 78.58
C THR A 159 28.82 40.56 77.33
N GLU A 160 27.49 40.54 77.46
CA GLU A 160 26.54 40.59 76.33
C GLU A 160 26.73 41.84 75.46
N ALA A 161 26.93 43.02 76.08
CA ALA A 161 27.21 44.25 75.36
C ALA A 161 28.53 44.17 74.59
N SER A 162 29.58 43.59 75.21
CA SER A 162 30.89 43.41 74.58
C SER A 162 30.84 42.41 73.42
N GLU A 163 30.10 41.31 73.56
CA GLU A 163 29.86 40.34 72.49
C GLU A 163 29.05 40.94 71.33
N LYS A 164 28.02 41.74 71.64
CA LYS A 164 27.24 42.44 70.62
C LYS A 164 28.10 43.46 69.87
N LEU A 165 28.94 44.22 70.59
CA LEU A 165 29.90 45.14 69.99
C LEU A 165 30.93 44.40 69.14
N GLY A 166 31.44 43.26 69.62
CA GLY A 166 32.38 42.40 68.89
C GLY A 166 31.78 41.84 67.60
N ARG A 167 30.53 41.36 67.63
CA ARG A 167 29.80 40.92 66.44
C ARG A 167 29.61 42.05 65.44
N LEU A 168 29.14 43.21 65.87
CA LEU A 168 28.93 44.36 64.98
C LEU A 168 30.25 44.86 64.37
N ARG A 169 31.36 44.85 65.12
CA ARG A 169 32.70 45.16 64.59
C ARG A 169 33.17 44.11 63.58
N GLY A 170 33.02 42.83 63.89
CA GLY A 170 33.41 41.75 62.98
C GLY A 170 32.53 41.67 61.71
N GLU A 171 31.27 42.09 61.79
CA GLU A 171 30.42 42.28 60.60
C GLU A 171 30.85 43.49 59.80
N ALA A 172 31.15 44.62 60.46
CA ALA A 172 31.65 45.82 59.77
C ALA A 172 33.00 45.57 59.06
N GLU A 173 33.95 44.86 59.70
CA GLU A 173 35.23 44.50 59.10
C GLU A 173 35.07 43.51 57.94
N ARG A 174 34.22 42.50 58.09
CA ARG A 174 33.95 41.52 57.02
C ARG A 174 33.26 42.16 55.81
N LEU A 175 32.40 43.14 56.06
CA LEU A 175 31.69 43.89 55.03
C LEU A 175 32.47 45.13 54.58
N ALA A 176 33.69 45.38 55.07
CA ALA A 176 34.54 46.45 54.55
C ALA A 176 35.23 46.00 53.25
N PRO A 177 35.45 46.91 52.28
CA PRO A 177 36.25 46.60 51.10
C PRO A 177 37.73 46.41 51.46
N GLU A 178 38.46 45.67 50.63
CA GLU A 178 39.89 45.34 50.88
C GLU A 178 40.80 46.58 50.97
N ASP A 179 40.50 47.65 50.22
CA ASP A 179 41.38 48.83 50.06
C ASP A 179 40.71 50.18 50.41
N GLY A 180 39.64 50.22 51.23
CA GLY A 180 38.98 51.50 51.54
C GLY A 180 37.91 51.51 52.64
N THR A 181 37.25 52.65 52.83
CA THR A 181 36.16 52.83 53.82
C THR A 181 34.76 52.57 53.25
N ALA A 182 34.62 52.47 51.92
CA ALA A 182 33.35 52.20 51.23
C ALA A 182 33.59 51.43 49.92
N HIS A 183 32.69 50.49 49.58
CA HIS A 183 32.78 49.69 48.34
C HIS A 183 32.61 50.51 47.06
N THR A 184 31.92 51.65 47.15
CA THR A 184 31.66 52.54 46.02
C THR A 184 31.36 53.95 46.51
N VAL A 185 31.54 54.95 45.63
CA VAL A 185 31.17 56.34 45.92
C VAL A 185 29.68 56.51 45.65
N LEU A 186 28.92 56.83 46.69
CA LEU A 186 27.49 57.15 46.55
C LEU A 186 27.32 58.62 46.16
N PRO A 187 26.36 58.97 45.27
CA PRO A 187 25.96 60.35 45.04
C PRO A 187 25.54 61.03 46.34
N GLU A 188 25.73 62.35 46.47
CA GLU A 188 25.50 63.10 47.72
C GLU A 188 24.10 62.85 48.32
N GLU A 189 23.08 62.73 47.48
CA GLU A 189 21.68 62.46 47.85
C GLU A 189 21.45 61.06 48.44
N ARG A 190 22.39 60.13 48.23
CA ARG A 190 22.33 58.72 48.65
C ARG A 190 23.35 58.39 49.76
N VAL A 191 24.10 59.37 50.26
CA VAL A 191 24.95 59.21 51.44
C VAL A 191 24.06 59.34 52.69
N PRO A 192 23.92 58.29 53.52
CA PRO A 192 23.11 58.38 54.72
C PRO A 192 23.79 59.23 55.79
N ALA A 193 23.05 60.14 56.42
CA ALA A 193 23.54 60.90 57.57
C ALA A 193 23.54 60.06 58.87
N ASP A 194 22.62 59.09 58.97
CA ASP A 194 22.49 58.17 60.10
C ASP A 194 22.05 56.75 59.69
N ALA A 195 22.01 55.84 60.66
CA ALA A 195 21.68 54.44 60.43
C ALA A 195 20.21 54.21 60.01
N GLU A 196 19.27 55.06 60.43
CA GLU A 196 17.85 54.92 60.08
C GLU A 196 17.62 55.35 58.63
N GLN A 197 18.24 56.45 58.21
CA GLN A 197 18.27 56.90 56.83
C GLN A 197 18.98 55.88 55.93
N ALA A 198 20.06 55.24 56.39
CA ALA A 198 20.72 54.15 55.66
C ALA A 198 19.77 52.97 55.38
N GLN A 199 18.98 52.56 56.38
CA GLN A 199 17.99 51.49 56.21
C GLN A 199 16.83 51.89 55.29
N ALA A 200 16.40 53.15 55.32
CA ALA A 200 15.38 53.66 54.39
C ALA A 200 15.88 53.70 52.95
N LEU A 201 17.09 54.24 52.72
CA LEU A 201 17.73 54.25 51.40
C LEU A 201 18.00 52.85 50.87
N LEU A 202 18.44 51.91 51.72
CA LEU A 202 18.64 50.51 51.34
C LEU A 202 17.33 49.85 50.90
N ARG A 203 16.23 50.03 51.67
CA ARG A 203 14.91 49.52 51.29
C ARG A 203 14.40 50.12 49.97
N GLY A 204 14.62 51.42 49.76
CA GLY A 204 14.29 52.08 48.50
C GLY A 204 15.09 51.50 47.34
N ALA A 205 16.40 51.35 47.50
CA ALA A 205 17.28 50.79 46.48
C ALA A 205 16.99 49.31 46.19
N THR A 206 16.67 48.49 47.19
CA THR A 206 16.29 47.08 46.95
C THR A 206 14.94 46.96 46.25
N THR A 207 13.98 47.84 46.56
CA THR A 207 12.69 47.90 45.86
C THR A 207 12.88 48.35 44.41
N GLU A 208 13.71 49.36 44.17
CA GLU A 208 14.05 49.82 42.83
C GLU A 208 14.78 48.71 42.04
N LEU A 209 15.74 48.02 42.66
CA LEU A 209 16.45 46.89 42.05
C LEU A 209 15.50 45.74 41.68
N ALA A 210 14.56 45.38 42.57
CA ALA A 210 13.56 44.36 42.29
C ALA A 210 12.69 44.76 41.09
N ALA A 211 12.14 45.98 41.09
CA ALA A 211 11.32 46.48 39.99
C ALA A 211 12.08 46.53 38.65
N ARG A 212 13.37 46.89 38.67
CA ARG A 212 14.22 46.88 37.45
C ARG A 212 14.55 45.46 36.99
N THR A 213 14.76 44.52 37.91
CA THR A 213 14.97 43.11 37.59
C THR A 213 13.73 42.51 36.94
N ASP A 214 12.55 42.72 37.52
CA ASP A 214 11.27 42.24 36.98
C ASP A 214 10.99 42.83 35.58
N ALA A 215 11.27 44.12 35.40
CA ALA A 215 11.13 44.78 34.09
C ALA A 215 12.11 44.20 33.05
N LEU A 216 13.35 43.87 33.46
CA LEU A 216 14.34 43.25 32.59
C LEU A 216 13.95 41.83 32.21
N GLU A 217 13.44 41.02 33.15
CA GLU A 217 12.93 39.68 32.88
C GLU A 217 11.74 39.72 31.91
N THR A 218 10.76 40.60 32.16
CA THR A 218 9.61 40.82 31.26
C THR A 218 10.06 41.22 29.85
N ALA A 219 11.05 42.12 29.74
CA ALA A 219 11.60 42.54 28.45
C ALA A 219 12.35 41.40 27.74
N ARG A 220 13.08 40.55 28.47
CA ARG A 220 13.76 39.37 27.92
C ARG A 220 12.78 38.32 27.41
N ASP A 221 11.70 38.08 28.14
CA ASP A 221 10.64 37.16 27.73
C ASP A 221 9.93 37.67 26.48
N ALA A 222 9.56 38.95 26.45
CA ALA A 222 8.97 39.59 25.28
C ALA A 222 9.90 39.54 24.06
N HIS A 223 11.20 39.82 24.26
CA HIS A 223 12.20 39.72 23.19
C HIS A 223 12.34 38.30 22.67
N THR A 224 12.38 37.31 23.56
CA THR A 224 12.47 35.89 23.18
C THR A 224 11.23 35.45 22.39
N HIS A 225 10.04 35.87 22.82
CA HIS A 225 8.79 35.61 22.11
C HIS A 225 8.77 36.27 20.72
N LEU A 226 9.20 37.54 20.62
CA LEU A 226 9.29 38.24 19.34
C LEU A 226 10.30 37.59 18.38
N LEU A 227 11.45 37.13 18.89
CA LEU A 227 12.43 36.40 18.08
C LEU A 227 11.86 35.07 17.57
N GLN A 228 11.12 34.33 18.40
CA GLN A 228 10.45 33.10 17.99
C GLN A 228 9.38 33.37 16.93
N ALA A 229 8.53 34.38 17.13
CA ALA A 229 7.52 34.79 16.16
C ALA A 229 8.13 35.27 14.83
N HIS A 230 9.23 36.02 14.88
CA HIS A 230 9.94 36.48 13.69
C HIS A 230 10.52 35.32 12.90
N ARG A 231 11.22 34.38 13.54
CA ARG A 231 11.75 33.17 12.88
C ARG A 231 10.64 32.33 12.26
N ALA A 232 9.52 32.13 12.98
CA ALA A 232 8.37 31.41 12.44
C ALA A 232 7.76 32.11 11.21
N ALA A 233 7.75 33.45 11.20
CA ALA A 233 7.29 34.22 10.04
C ALA A 233 8.26 34.13 8.84
N GLU A 234 9.57 34.16 9.08
CA GLU A 234 10.60 33.96 8.04
C GLU A 234 10.52 32.56 7.44
N ASP A 235 10.41 31.52 8.28
CA ASP A 235 10.24 30.13 7.84
C ASP A 235 8.93 29.95 7.03
N ALA A 236 7.85 30.59 7.46
CA ALA A 236 6.59 30.58 6.73
C ALA A 236 6.71 31.27 5.37
N ALA A 237 7.32 32.46 5.31
CA ALA A 237 7.54 33.20 4.08
C ALA A 237 8.38 32.40 3.08
N GLY A 238 9.49 31.81 3.52
CA GLY A 238 10.32 30.93 2.70
C GLY A 238 9.54 29.73 2.17
N GLY A 239 8.71 29.09 3.01
CA GLY A 239 7.86 27.97 2.59
C GLY A 239 6.79 28.37 1.56
N PHE A 240 6.23 29.58 1.67
CA PHE A 240 5.31 30.11 0.66
C PHE A 240 6.02 30.40 -0.66
N ASP A 241 7.22 30.99 -0.61
CA ASP A 241 8.03 31.29 -1.80
C ASP A 241 8.41 30.01 -2.57
N GLU A 242 8.84 28.96 -1.86
CA GLU A 242 9.11 27.64 -2.45
C GLU A 242 7.87 27.06 -3.14
N THR A 243 6.71 27.11 -2.46
CA THR A 243 5.45 26.60 -2.99
C THR A 243 5.03 27.38 -4.24
N ALA A 244 5.17 28.71 -4.21
CA ALA A 244 4.87 29.57 -5.35
C ALA A 244 5.84 29.35 -6.51
N ALA A 245 7.14 29.12 -6.26
CA ALA A 245 8.11 28.77 -7.29
C ALA A 245 7.73 27.48 -8.03
N LEU A 246 7.37 26.42 -7.30
CA LEU A 246 6.93 25.15 -7.89
C LEU A 246 5.68 25.29 -8.77
N LEU A 247 4.76 26.18 -8.41
CA LEU A 247 3.56 26.47 -9.22
C LEU A 247 3.90 27.32 -10.44
N ARG A 248 4.78 28.32 -10.30
CA ARG A 248 5.25 29.15 -11.41
C ARG A 248 5.97 28.34 -12.48
N ASP A 249 6.83 27.39 -12.08
CA ASP A 249 7.54 26.53 -13.04
C ASP A 249 6.58 25.72 -13.91
N LEU A 250 5.48 25.20 -13.34
CA LEU A 250 4.45 24.47 -14.08
C LEU A 250 3.65 25.36 -15.04
N LEU A 251 3.41 26.61 -14.65
CA LEU A 251 2.72 27.58 -15.51
C LEU A 251 3.63 28.19 -16.57
N ARG A 252 4.96 28.18 -16.36
CA ARG A 252 5.93 28.74 -17.32
C ARG A 252 5.94 27.97 -18.65
N GLU A 253 5.65 26.67 -18.62
CA GLU A 253 5.44 25.88 -19.84
C GLU A 253 4.15 26.27 -20.61
N GLN A 254 3.21 26.99 -19.97
CA GLN A 254 1.91 27.36 -20.55
C GLN A 254 1.77 28.86 -20.85
N ARG A 255 2.76 29.69 -20.48
CA ARG A 255 2.65 31.17 -20.45
C ARG A 255 3.27 31.89 -21.65
N ASP A 256 3.54 31.20 -22.75
CA ASP A 256 4.09 31.86 -23.94
C ASP A 256 3.10 32.82 -24.63
N ASP A 257 1.80 32.84 -24.28
CA ASP A 257 0.79 33.58 -25.08
C ASP A 257 -0.14 34.59 -24.38
N GLU A 258 -0.08 34.87 -23.07
CA GLU A 258 -0.98 35.91 -22.49
C GLU A 258 -0.31 36.81 -21.44
N GLU A 259 -0.07 38.07 -21.83
CA GLU A 259 0.18 39.21 -20.93
C GLU A 259 -1.07 39.48 -20.07
N THR A 260 -1.19 38.76 -18.95
CA THR A 260 -2.19 39.10 -17.93
C THR A 260 -1.74 40.35 -17.15
N PRO A 261 -2.60 41.37 -16.95
CA PRO A 261 -2.20 42.62 -16.32
C PRO A 261 -1.67 42.44 -14.89
N GLU A 262 -0.68 43.27 -14.55
CA GLU A 262 0.04 43.38 -13.27
C GLU A 262 -0.85 43.80 -12.08
N GLN A 263 -1.84 43.00 -11.71
CA GLN A 263 -2.42 43.11 -10.37
C GLN A 263 -1.53 42.35 -9.40
N ALA A 264 -1.06 43.04 -8.35
CA ALA A 264 -0.38 42.40 -7.24
C ALA A 264 -1.30 41.30 -6.70
N PRO A 265 -0.87 40.03 -6.67
CA PRO A 265 -1.71 38.94 -6.22
C PRO A 265 -2.14 39.17 -4.78
N GLU A 266 -3.40 38.89 -4.47
CA GLU A 266 -3.89 38.94 -3.09
C GLU A 266 -3.13 37.91 -2.24
N PRO A 267 -2.76 38.25 -0.99
CA PRO A 267 -2.10 37.30 -0.09
C PRO A 267 -2.95 36.04 0.11
N TYR A 268 -2.31 34.87 0.14
CA TYR A 268 -3.00 33.62 0.40
C TYR A 268 -3.60 33.65 1.83
N PRO A 269 -4.90 33.38 2.01
CA PRO A 269 -5.58 33.61 3.30
C PRO A 269 -5.30 32.52 4.35
N GLY A 270 -4.77 31.36 3.95
CA GLY A 270 -4.56 30.21 4.81
C GLY A 270 -3.13 30.04 5.33
N SER A 271 -2.91 28.96 6.08
CA SER A 271 -1.60 28.59 6.61
C SER A 271 -0.68 27.96 5.55
N LEU A 272 0.63 27.93 5.81
CA LEU A 272 1.60 27.27 4.92
C LEU A 272 1.26 25.79 4.63
N PRO A 273 0.85 24.96 5.61
CA PRO A 273 0.39 23.60 5.34
C PRO A 273 -0.81 23.53 4.39
N GLU A 274 -1.81 24.40 4.56
CA GLU A 274 -2.99 24.46 3.69
C GLU A 274 -2.60 24.88 2.27
N ALA A 275 -1.69 25.85 2.12
CA ALA A 275 -1.17 26.26 0.82
C ALA A 275 -0.41 25.13 0.12
N ARG A 276 0.43 24.39 0.84
CA ARG A 276 1.15 23.23 0.31
C ARG A 276 0.18 22.13 -0.13
N GLN A 277 -0.87 21.88 0.64
CA GLN A 277 -1.90 20.91 0.26
C GLN A 277 -2.66 21.36 -0.99
N SER A 278 -3.15 22.59 -1.02
CA SER A 278 -3.87 23.16 -2.18
C SER A 278 -3.00 23.14 -3.44
N ALA A 279 -1.73 23.52 -3.32
CA ALA A 279 -0.77 23.45 -4.42
C ALA A 279 -0.57 21.99 -4.90
N ALA A 280 -0.42 21.03 -3.98
CA ALA A 280 -0.27 19.63 -4.35
C ALA A 280 -1.52 19.08 -5.06
N GLU A 281 -2.72 19.45 -4.60
CA GLU A 281 -4.00 19.09 -5.23
C GLU A 281 -4.14 19.66 -6.63
N ALA A 282 -3.89 20.96 -6.81
CA ALA A 282 -3.91 21.61 -8.12
C ALA A 282 -2.92 20.97 -9.09
N ARG A 283 -1.70 20.67 -8.63
CA ARG A 283 -0.67 19.98 -9.43
C ARG A 283 -1.10 18.57 -9.85
N ARG A 284 -1.72 17.81 -8.95
CA ARG A 284 -2.26 16.48 -9.26
C ARG A 284 -3.39 16.59 -10.30
N SER A 285 -4.31 17.54 -10.13
CA SER A 285 -5.40 17.78 -11.07
C SER A 285 -4.88 18.16 -12.46
N LEU A 286 -3.91 19.08 -12.54
CA LEU A 286 -3.29 19.50 -13.80
C LEU A 286 -2.63 18.34 -14.52
N ARG A 287 -1.85 17.52 -13.80
CA ARG A 287 -1.24 16.30 -14.39
C ARG A 287 -2.29 15.32 -14.89
N GLY A 288 -3.38 15.11 -14.13
CA GLY A 288 -4.51 14.29 -14.56
C GLY A 288 -5.14 14.79 -15.85
N CYS A 289 -5.43 16.09 -15.93
CA CYS A 289 -5.96 16.72 -17.14
C CYS A 289 -4.99 16.61 -18.33
N ALA A 290 -3.68 16.76 -18.11
CA ALA A 290 -2.67 16.60 -19.14
C ALA A 290 -2.59 15.15 -19.65
N THR A 291 -2.70 14.15 -18.75
CA THR A 291 -2.77 12.74 -19.16
C THR A 291 -4.05 12.44 -19.93
N ASP A 292 -5.19 12.99 -19.52
CA ASP A 292 -6.47 12.82 -20.20
C ASP A 292 -6.46 13.47 -21.58
N LEU A 293 -5.88 14.67 -21.71
CA LEU A 293 -5.69 15.35 -22.99
C LEU A 293 -4.80 14.51 -23.92
N SER A 294 -3.66 14.02 -23.42
CA SER A 294 -2.75 13.18 -24.22
C SER A 294 -3.42 11.87 -24.67
N ALA A 295 -4.21 11.24 -23.80
CA ALA A 295 -4.98 10.05 -24.12
C ALA A 295 -6.08 10.34 -25.17
N ALA A 296 -6.80 11.46 -25.04
CA ALA A 296 -7.79 11.89 -26.03
C ALA A 296 -7.15 12.17 -27.40
N GLU A 297 -6.03 12.89 -27.44
CA GLU A 297 -5.26 13.14 -28.67
C GLU A 297 -4.75 11.85 -29.31
N ALA A 298 -4.30 10.88 -28.50
CA ALA A 298 -3.89 9.57 -29.01
C ALA A 298 -5.08 8.80 -29.61
N SER A 299 -6.25 8.82 -28.95
CA SER A 299 -7.46 8.18 -29.45
C SER A 299 -7.94 8.81 -30.77
N VAL A 300 -7.88 10.14 -30.88
CA VAL A 300 -8.22 10.86 -32.13
C VAL A 300 -7.26 10.50 -33.27
N ARG A 301 -5.95 10.40 -32.97
CA ARG A 301 -4.95 9.94 -33.94
C ARG A 301 -5.20 8.51 -34.39
N GLU A 302 -5.46 7.59 -33.46
CA GLU A 302 -5.76 6.19 -33.78
C GLU A 302 -7.02 6.06 -34.64
N ALA A 303 -8.10 6.77 -34.30
CA ALA A 303 -9.33 6.78 -35.08
C ALA A 303 -9.09 7.33 -36.50
N SER A 304 -8.28 8.37 -36.63
CA SER A 304 -7.87 8.94 -37.92
C SER A 304 -7.07 7.93 -38.75
N ASP A 305 -6.13 7.22 -38.13
CA ASP A 305 -5.35 6.16 -38.79
C ASP A 305 -6.21 4.97 -39.23
N ILE A 306 -7.20 4.58 -38.42
CA ILE A 306 -8.19 3.55 -38.80
C ILE A 306 -8.96 4.02 -40.05
N LEU A 307 -9.43 5.26 -40.06
CA LEU A 307 -10.16 5.82 -41.20
C LEU A 307 -9.30 5.86 -42.47
N VAL A 308 -8.05 6.32 -42.39
CA VAL A 308 -7.10 6.35 -43.51
C VAL A 308 -6.78 4.94 -44.00
N ARG A 309 -6.52 3.99 -43.10
CA ARG A 309 -6.29 2.58 -43.47
C ARG A 309 -7.52 1.97 -44.14
N HIS A 310 -8.71 2.25 -43.63
CA HIS A 310 -9.96 1.81 -44.22
C HIS A 310 -10.13 2.36 -45.64
N ALA A 311 -9.90 3.66 -45.85
CA ALA A 311 -9.96 4.29 -47.16
C ALA A 311 -8.90 3.73 -48.14
N ASN A 312 -7.72 3.35 -47.65
CA ASN A 312 -6.64 2.75 -48.45
C ASN A 312 -6.80 1.23 -48.70
N SER A 313 -7.79 0.56 -48.10
CA SER A 313 -8.00 -0.87 -48.29
C SER A 313 -8.29 -1.21 -49.77
N THR A 314 -7.63 -2.24 -50.28
CA THR A 314 -7.75 -2.72 -51.67
C THR A 314 -9.19 -3.11 -52.04
N ARG A 315 -10.00 -3.57 -51.06
CA ARG A 315 -11.41 -3.89 -51.28
C ARG A 315 -12.26 -2.71 -51.77
N TYR A 316 -11.79 -1.48 -51.51
CA TYR A 316 -12.48 -0.25 -51.90
C TYR A 316 -11.79 0.49 -53.04
N GLU A 317 -10.82 -0.13 -53.72
CA GLU A 317 -10.10 0.51 -54.82
C GLU A 317 -11.03 0.96 -55.96
N GLN A 318 -12.08 0.17 -56.23
CA GLN A 318 -13.09 0.49 -57.24
C GLN A 318 -14.08 1.60 -56.82
N VAL A 319 -14.09 2.00 -55.54
CA VAL A 319 -14.96 3.06 -55.02
C VAL A 319 -14.33 4.42 -55.35
N ARG A 320 -14.90 5.11 -56.35
CA ARG A 320 -14.43 6.41 -56.85
C ARG A 320 -15.17 7.62 -56.23
N THR A 321 -15.53 7.53 -54.96
CA THR A 321 -16.22 8.65 -54.29
C THR A 321 -15.23 9.78 -53.94
N PRO A 322 -15.59 11.06 -54.17
CA PRO A 322 -14.73 12.20 -53.82
C PRO A 322 -14.30 12.19 -52.35
N ALA A 323 -15.20 11.77 -51.46
CA ALA A 323 -14.94 11.57 -50.04
C ALA A 323 -13.73 10.66 -49.75
N ARG A 324 -13.63 9.52 -50.45
CA ARG A 324 -12.50 8.59 -50.26
C ARG A 324 -11.19 9.22 -50.68
N GLN A 325 -11.20 10.02 -51.75
CA GLN A 325 -10.02 10.75 -52.20
C GLN A 325 -9.59 11.80 -51.16
N GLN A 326 -10.54 12.60 -50.66
CA GLN A 326 -10.30 13.59 -49.61
C GLN A 326 -9.70 12.95 -48.34
N ILE A 327 -10.26 11.84 -47.84
CA ILE A 327 -9.74 11.13 -46.67
C ILE A 327 -8.28 10.66 -46.86
N ARG A 328 -7.88 10.31 -48.10
CA ARG A 328 -6.52 9.86 -48.41
C ARG A 328 -5.52 10.99 -48.58
N GLU A 329 -5.98 12.16 -49.05
CA GLU A 329 -5.14 13.31 -49.39
C GLU A 329 -4.97 14.28 -48.20
N LEU A 330 -5.96 14.36 -47.31
CA LEU A 330 -5.85 15.22 -46.12
C LEU A 330 -4.83 14.66 -45.11
N PRO A 331 -4.03 15.53 -44.47
CA PRO A 331 -3.22 15.14 -43.31
C PRO A 331 -4.11 14.57 -42.19
N ALA A 332 -3.63 13.55 -41.47
CA ALA A 332 -4.40 12.89 -40.42
C ALA A 332 -4.89 13.85 -39.32
N ALA A 333 -4.11 14.89 -39.01
CA ALA A 333 -4.47 15.92 -38.04
C ALA A 333 -5.68 16.79 -38.45
N ALA A 334 -5.95 16.93 -39.75
CA ALA A 334 -7.07 17.73 -40.26
C ALA A 334 -8.35 16.91 -40.47
N LEU A 335 -8.30 15.57 -40.34
CA LEU A 335 -9.45 14.70 -40.51
C LEU A 335 -10.56 14.93 -39.46
N PRO A 336 -10.27 15.15 -38.16
CA PRO A 336 -11.30 15.33 -37.14
C PRO A 336 -12.22 16.54 -37.42
N GLU A 337 -11.67 17.62 -37.96
CA GLU A 337 -12.42 18.84 -38.32
C GLU A 337 -13.50 18.59 -39.38
N HIS A 338 -13.28 17.60 -40.25
CA HIS A 338 -14.17 17.26 -41.35
C HIS A 338 -15.12 16.09 -41.01
N ALA A 339 -14.82 15.32 -39.96
CA ALA A 339 -15.49 14.07 -39.63
C ALA A 339 -17.00 14.22 -39.43
N ALA A 340 -17.44 15.22 -38.66
CA ALA A 340 -18.87 15.45 -38.39
C ALA A 340 -19.66 15.77 -39.67
N LYS A 341 -19.13 16.67 -40.51
CA LYS A 341 -19.76 17.04 -41.79
C LYS A 341 -19.84 15.85 -42.75
N TRP A 342 -18.80 15.02 -42.81
CA TRP A 342 -18.82 13.80 -43.61
C TRP A 342 -19.82 12.77 -43.09
N ALA A 343 -19.89 12.56 -41.78
CA ALA A 343 -20.86 11.64 -41.17
C ALA A 343 -22.30 12.04 -41.51
N GLU A 344 -22.64 13.33 -41.37
CA GLU A 344 -23.94 13.86 -41.76
C GLU A 344 -24.23 13.68 -43.26
N ALA A 345 -23.25 13.97 -44.12
CA ALA A 345 -23.38 13.81 -45.56
C ALA A 345 -23.51 12.34 -46.00
N PHE A 346 -22.85 11.39 -45.32
CA PHE A 346 -22.91 9.97 -45.64
C PHE A 346 -24.15 9.28 -45.08
N ALA A 347 -24.77 9.80 -44.02
CA ALA A 347 -25.90 9.15 -43.37
C ALA A 347 -27.06 8.82 -44.34
N PRO A 348 -27.52 9.72 -45.24
CA PRO A 348 -28.56 9.38 -46.22
C PRO A 348 -28.11 8.30 -47.20
N ARG A 349 -26.88 8.39 -47.72
CA ARG A 349 -26.31 7.42 -48.67
C ARG A 349 -26.18 6.04 -48.04
N LEU A 350 -25.76 5.98 -46.78
CA LEU A 350 -25.63 4.74 -46.03
C LEU A 350 -27.00 4.04 -45.89
N ARG A 351 -28.06 4.81 -45.59
CA ARG A 351 -29.43 4.25 -45.50
C ARG A 351 -29.86 3.64 -46.83
N VAL A 352 -29.74 4.40 -47.92
CA VAL A 352 -30.12 3.92 -49.27
C VAL A 352 -29.34 2.66 -49.65
N LEU A 353 -28.02 2.66 -49.47
CA LEU A 353 -27.20 1.48 -49.78
C LEU A 353 -27.55 0.27 -48.91
N THR A 354 -27.92 0.50 -47.65
CA THR A 354 -28.38 -0.57 -46.75
C THR A 354 -29.70 -1.15 -47.24
N ASP A 355 -30.65 -0.30 -47.62
CA ASP A 355 -31.95 -0.73 -48.17
C ASP A 355 -31.77 -1.47 -49.50
N GLU A 356 -30.87 -0.99 -50.38
CA GLU A 356 -30.54 -1.65 -51.63
C GLU A 356 -29.89 -3.03 -51.41
N LEU A 357 -28.96 -3.15 -50.45
CA LEU A 357 -28.35 -4.44 -50.09
C LEU A 357 -29.39 -5.42 -49.55
N GLN A 358 -30.27 -4.98 -48.65
CA GLN A 358 -31.38 -5.81 -48.17
C GLN A 358 -32.32 -6.22 -49.30
N GLN A 359 -32.59 -5.32 -50.25
CA GLN A 359 -33.41 -5.64 -51.40
C GLN A 359 -32.71 -6.66 -52.33
N LEU A 360 -31.39 -6.58 -52.49
CA LEU A 360 -30.61 -7.56 -53.23
C LEU A 360 -30.64 -8.94 -52.57
N GLU A 361 -30.59 -9.01 -51.24
CA GLU A 361 -30.75 -10.26 -50.49
C GLU A 361 -32.14 -10.87 -50.71
N ARG A 362 -33.22 -10.08 -50.58
CA ARG A 362 -34.59 -10.57 -50.88
C ARG A 362 -34.75 -11.05 -52.31
N ASN A 363 -34.12 -10.33 -53.26
CA ASN A 363 -34.13 -10.72 -54.67
C ASN A 363 -33.37 -12.04 -54.88
N ARG A 364 -32.21 -12.21 -54.23
CA ARG A 364 -31.43 -13.46 -54.24
C ARG A 364 -32.28 -14.61 -53.71
N ASP A 365 -32.92 -14.45 -52.56
CA ASP A 365 -33.76 -15.48 -51.95
C ASP A 365 -34.93 -15.86 -52.87
N THR A 366 -35.57 -14.87 -53.51
CA THR A 366 -36.62 -15.12 -54.51
C THR A 366 -36.11 -15.92 -55.71
N ILE A 367 -34.88 -15.66 -56.18
CA ILE A 367 -34.26 -16.40 -57.27
C ILE A 367 -33.92 -17.82 -56.82
N VAL A 368 -33.38 -18.00 -55.62
CA VAL A 368 -33.09 -19.31 -55.02
C VAL A 368 -34.37 -20.14 -54.91
N ASP A 369 -35.46 -19.56 -54.41
CA ASP A 369 -36.75 -20.24 -54.30
C ASP A 369 -37.32 -20.68 -55.65
N ARG A 370 -37.21 -19.83 -56.67
CA ARG A 370 -37.64 -20.18 -58.04
C ARG A 370 -36.76 -21.28 -58.64
N LEU A 371 -35.44 -21.19 -58.46
CA LEU A 371 -34.50 -22.22 -58.91
C LEU A 371 -34.76 -23.55 -58.20
N ARG A 372 -35.07 -23.51 -56.90
CA ARG A 372 -35.47 -24.69 -56.11
C ARG A 372 -36.65 -25.39 -56.76
N GLY A 373 -37.73 -24.65 -57.06
CA GLY A 373 -38.91 -25.24 -57.72
C GLY A 373 -38.59 -25.88 -59.08
N LEU A 374 -37.68 -25.29 -59.87
CA LEU A 374 -37.24 -25.88 -61.14
C LEU A 374 -36.39 -27.14 -60.94
N VAL A 375 -35.50 -27.14 -59.94
CA VAL A 375 -34.67 -28.30 -59.59
C VAL A 375 -35.52 -29.45 -59.07
N GLU A 376 -36.46 -29.18 -58.16
CA GLU A 376 -37.44 -30.16 -57.68
C GLU A 376 -38.26 -30.76 -58.83
N SER A 377 -38.71 -29.92 -59.78
CA SER A 377 -39.38 -30.40 -60.99
C SER A 377 -38.48 -31.30 -61.82
N ALA A 378 -37.20 -30.98 -62.00
CA ALA A 378 -36.26 -31.81 -62.76
C ALA A 378 -35.99 -33.16 -62.06
N LEU A 379 -35.88 -33.18 -60.73
CA LEU A 379 -35.77 -34.41 -59.94
C LEU A 379 -37.04 -35.28 -60.06
N ALA A 380 -38.22 -34.65 -60.07
CA ALA A 380 -39.49 -35.34 -60.33
C ALA A 380 -39.55 -35.92 -61.76
N THR A 381 -39.01 -35.24 -62.76
CA THR A 381 -38.87 -35.75 -64.13
C THR A 381 -37.96 -36.99 -64.16
N LEU A 382 -36.85 -37.02 -63.41
CA LEU A 382 -35.99 -38.22 -63.31
C LEU A 382 -36.73 -39.42 -62.69
N ARG A 383 -37.49 -39.21 -61.62
CA ARG A 383 -38.34 -40.26 -61.03
C ARG A 383 -39.42 -40.75 -62.00
N SER A 384 -40.02 -39.82 -62.75
CA SER A 384 -41.02 -40.14 -63.77
C SER A 384 -40.43 -40.96 -64.91
N ALA A 385 -39.18 -40.67 -65.32
CA ALA A 385 -38.46 -41.46 -66.32
C ALA A 385 -38.25 -42.91 -65.87
N GLN A 386 -37.84 -43.14 -64.61
CA GLN A 386 -37.75 -44.50 -64.06
C GLN A 386 -39.13 -45.20 -64.07
N ARG A 387 -40.19 -44.53 -63.59
CA ARG A 387 -41.54 -45.10 -63.55
C ARG A 387 -42.06 -45.47 -64.95
N LEU A 388 -41.84 -44.61 -65.94
CA LEU A 388 -42.25 -44.86 -67.33
C LEU A 388 -41.42 -45.96 -67.98
N SER A 389 -40.18 -46.17 -67.55
CA SER A 389 -39.34 -47.26 -68.06
C SER A 389 -39.78 -48.66 -67.60
N ARG A 390 -40.86 -48.78 -66.81
CA ARG A 390 -41.39 -50.06 -66.36
C ARG A 390 -41.85 -50.89 -67.55
N LEU A 391 -41.32 -52.10 -67.65
CA LEU A 391 -41.60 -53.01 -68.74
C LEU A 391 -42.99 -53.66 -68.61
N PRO A 392 -43.67 -53.94 -69.74
CA PRO A 392 -44.97 -54.59 -69.75
C PRO A 392 -44.89 -56.05 -69.24
N GLU A 393 -46.05 -56.60 -68.89
CA GLU A 393 -46.17 -58.02 -68.54
C GLU A 393 -45.90 -58.91 -69.78
N GLY A 394 -45.37 -60.12 -69.56
CA GLY A 394 -45.10 -61.10 -70.63
C GLY A 394 -43.64 -61.21 -71.07
N LEU A 395 -42.71 -60.50 -70.41
CA LEU A 395 -41.26 -60.52 -70.68
C LEU A 395 -40.47 -61.37 -69.68
N GLY A 396 -41.05 -62.43 -69.12
CA GLY A 396 -40.38 -63.27 -68.12
C GLY A 396 -39.99 -62.49 -66.86
N GLU A 397 -38.75 -62.66 -66.37
CA GLU A 397 -38.21 -61.97 -65.17
C GLU A 397 -38.17 -60.44 -65.31
N TRP A 398 -38.27 -59.91 -66.53
CA TRP A 398 -38.30 -58.47 -66.80
C TRP A 398 -39.67 -57.85 -66.60
N SER A 399 -40.73 -58.65 -66.49
CA SER A 399 -42.10 -58.16 -66.32
C SER A 399 -42.21 -57.28 -65.07
N GLY A 400 -42.66 -56.04 -65.24
CA GLY A 400 -42.81 -55.08 -64.12
C GLY A 400 -41.50 -54.49 -63.58
N GLN A 401 -40.33 -54.90 -64.09
CA GLN A 401 -39.05 -54.28 -63.76
C GLN A 401 -38.89 -52.93 -64.46
N GLU A 402 -38.22 -51.97 -63.82
CA GLU A 402 -37.83 -50.74 -64.50
C GLU A 402 -36.63 -51.01 -65.40
N PHE A 403 -36.76 -50.77 -66.70
CA PHE A 403 -35.65 -50.86 -67.63
C PHE A 403 -34.53 -49.86 -67.26
N LEU A 404 -34.92 -48.67 -66.80
CA LEU A 404 -34.03 -47.62 -66.31
C LEU A 404 -34.22 -47.44 -64.79
N ARG A 405 -33.18 -47.71 -64.00
CA ARG A 405 -33.17 -47.48 -62.55
C ARG A 405 -32.31 -46.27 -62.21
N ILE A 406 -32.92 -45.24 -61.63
CA ILE A 406 -32.26 -44.00 -61.26
C ILE A 406 -32.25 -43.88 -59.74
N ARG A 407 -31.06 -43.84 -59.14
CA ARG A 407 -30.88 -43.73 -57.68
C ARG A 407 -30.18 -42.42 -57.35
N PHE A 408 -30.80 -41.64 -56.48
CA PHE A 408 -30.23 -40.45 -55.88
C PHE A 408 -30.88 -40.17 -54.52
N GLU A 409 -30.21 -39.36 -53.71
CA GLU A 409 -30.70 -38.86 -52.44
C GLU A 409 -31.20 -37.44 -52.62
N GLU A 410 -32.41 -37.15 -52.14
CA GLU A 410 -32.94 -35.79 -52.15
C GLU A 410 -32.54 -35.08 -50.86
N PRO A 411 -31.91 -33.89 -50.95
CA PRO A 411 -31.64 -33.08 -49.77
C PRO A 411 -32.95 -32.56 -49.19
N ASP A 412 -32.93 -32.27 -47.88
CA ASP A 412 -34.01 -31.50 -47.26
C ASP A 412 -34.05 -30.07 -47.84
N GLN A 413 -35.18 -29.38 -47.64
CA GLN A 413 -35.42 -28.06 -48.23
C GLN A 413 -34.40 -27.01 -47.81
N ALA A 414 -33.91 -27.06 -46.58
CA ALA A 414 -32.95 -26.07 -46.08
C ALA A 414 -31.57 -26.29 -46.73
N THR A 415 -31.09 -27.53 -46.73
CA THR A 415 -29.84 -27.92 -47.41
C THR A 415 -29.90 -27.60 -48.91
N LEU A 416 -31.04 -27.83 -49.56
CA LEU A 416 -31.21 -27.51 -50.97
C LEU A 416 -31.12 -26.00 -51.23
N ALA A 417 -31.82 -25.18 -50.42
CA ALA A 417 -31.80 -23.73 -50.57
C ALA A 417 -30.38 -23.15 -50.40
N GLU A 418 -29.63 -23.64 -49.41
CA GLU A 418 -28.24 -23.22 -49.16
C GLU A 418 -27.34 -23.50 -50.38
N ARG A 419 -27.34 -24.74 -50.87
CA ARG A 419 -26.55 -25.15 -52.05
C ARG A 419 -26.91 -24.39 -53.31
N LEU A 420 -28.21 -24.13 -53.52
CA LEU A 420 -28.67 -23.33 -54.67
C LEU A 420 -28.27 -21.87 -54.54
N GLY A 421 -28.23 -21.33 -53.31
CA GLY A 421 -27.65 -20.04 -53.00
C GLY A 421 -26.19 -19.94 -53.47
N GLU A 422 -25.35 -20.93 -53.15
CA GLU A 422 -23.96 -20.97 -53.60
C GLU A 422 -23.83 -21.03 -55.13
N VAL A 423 -24.68 -21.82 -55.80
CA VAL A 423 -24.70 -21.91 -57.27
C VAL A 423 -25.03 -20.56 -57.90
N ILE A 424 -26.00 -19.83 -57.35
CA ILE A 424 -26.38 -18.49 -57.80
C ILE A 424 -25.26 -17.48 -57.53
N ASP A 425 -24.63 -17.55 -56.35
CA ASP A 425 -23.55 -16.64 -55.97
C ASP A 425 -22.31 -16.84 -56.86
N GLU A 426 -21.94 -18.09 -57.15
CA GLU A 426 -20.83 -18.40 -58.06
C GLU A 426 -21.14 -18.03 -59.51
N ALA A 427 -22.37 -18.29 -59.98
CA ALA A 427 -22.81 -17.86 -61.30
C ALA A 427 -22.78 -16.33 -61.43
N THR A 428 -23.20 -15.61 -60.39
CA THR A 428 -23.18 -14.14 -60.33
C THR A 428 -21.75 -13.63 -60.33
N ARG A 429 -20.85 -14.21 -59.52
CA ARG A 429 -19.43 -13.86 -59.47
C ARG A 429 -18.73 -14.08 -60.82
N ALA A 430 -18.98 -15.21 -61.45
CA ALA A 430 -18.46 -15.51 -62.78
C ALA A 430 -18.98 -14.52 -63.83
N ALA A 431 -20.26 -14.14 -63.76
CA ALA A 431 -20.86 -13.14 -64.65
C ALA A 431 -20.25 -11.75 -64.45
N VAL A 432 -20.03 -11.32 -63.20
CA VAL A 432 -19.39 -10.03 -62.89
C VAL A 432 -17.96 -9.98 -63.41
N ARG A 433 -17.16 -11.04 -63.20
CA ARG A 433 -15.77 -11.14 -63.73
C ARG A 433 -15.71 -11.09 -65.26
N LYS A 434 -16.69 -11.70 -65.96
CA LYS A 434 -16.77 -11.66 -67.43
C LYS A 434 -17.22 -10.30 -67.95
N ASN A 435 -18.19 -9.67 -67.29
CA ASN A 435 -18.71 -8.35 -67.68
C ASN A 435 -17.76 -7.19 -67.37
N SER A 436 -16.78 -7.36 -66.48
CA SER A 436 -15.69 -6.38 -66.34
C SER A 436 -14.75 -6.33 -67.55
N ALA A 437 -14.81 -7.32 -68.46
CA ALA A 437 -13.97 -7.39 -69.66
C ALA A 437 -14.76 -7.26 -70.99
N ALA A 438 -16.10 -7.29 -70.95
CA ALA A 438 -16.94 -7.25 -72.15
C ALA A 438 -17.98 -6.14 -72.03
N ALA A 439 -18.01 -5.27 -73.04
CA ALA A 439 -19.04 -4.26 -73.22
C ALA A 439 -20.44 -4.89 -73.14
N TYR A 440 -21.35 -4.16 -72.49
CA TYR A 440 -22.78 -4.43 -72.40
C TYR A 440 -23.34 -5.27 -73.57
N GLY A 441 -23.86 -6.47 -73.28
CA GLY A 441 -24.92 -7.06 -74.11
C GLY A 441 -24.76 -8.51 -74.53
N GLU A 442 -23.55 -9.08 -74.61
CA GLU A 442 -23.37 -10.43 -75.20
C GLU A 442 -22.90 -11.48 -74.20
N GLY A 443 -23.75 -11.75 -73.23
CA GLY A 443 -23.60 -12.89 -72.31
C GLY A 443 -24.96 -13.47 -72.02
N ARG A 444 -25.61 -14.07 -73.03
CA ARG A 444 -26.91 -14.72 -72.89
C ARG A 444 -26.80 -15.73 -71.75
N ARG A 445 -27.39 -15.42 -70.60
CA ARG A 445 -27.37 -16.28 -69.42
C ARG A 445 -28.02 -17.60 -69.81
N ASP A 446 -27.23 -18.66 -69.87
CA ASP A 446 -27.75 -19.99 -70.20
C ASP A 446 -28.50 -20.55 -68.98
N GLY A 447 -29.83 -20.37 -68.99
CA GLY A 447 -30.71 -20.87 -67.94
C GLY A 447 -30.68 -22.39 -67.80
N MET A 448 -30.42 -23.13 -68.89
CA MET A 448 -30.32 -24.58 -68.85
C MET A 448 -29.05 -25.02 -68.11
N SER A 449 -27.91 -24.39 -68.42
CA SER A 449 -26.68 -24.63 -67.67
C SER A 449 -26.82 -24.32 -66.17
N LEU A 450 -27.53 -23.25 -65.81
CA LEU A 450 -27.79 -22.93 -64.40
C LEU A 450 -28.65 -23.99 -63.71
N LEU A 451 -29.71 -24.45 -64.39
CA LEU A 451 -30.57 -25.53 -63.88
C LEU A 451 -29.78 -26.84 -63.69
N LEU A 452 -28.97 -27.23 -64.69
CA LEU A 452 -28.14 -28.44 -64.59
C LEU A 452 -27.14 -28.38 -63.44
N ARG A 453 -26.53 -27.20 -63.21
CA ARG A 453 -25.67 -26.98 -62.03
C ARG A 453 -26.45 -27.06 -60.72
N GLY A 454 -27.67 -26.51 -60.69
CA GLY A 454 -28.56 -26.62 -59.53
C GLY A 454 -28.95 -28.07 -59.22
N VAL A 455 -29.30 -28.86 -60.24
CA VAL A 455 -29.58 -30.29 -60.11
C VAL A 455 -28.33 -31.03 -59.64
N GLN A 456 -27.16 -30.75 -60.23
CA GLN A 456 -25.91 -31.37 -59.80
C GLN A 456 -25.60 -31.07 -58.33
N ALA A 457 -25.79 -29.82 -57.88
CA ALA A 457 -25.58 -29.41 -56.49
C ALA A 457 -26.58 -30.09 -55.53
N ALA A 458 -27.84 -30.23 -55.94
CA ALA A 458 -28.85 -30.96 -55.17
C ALA A 458 -28.42 -32.42 -54.91
N LEU A 459 -27.76 -33.05 -55.88
CA LEU A 459 -27.38 -34.47 -55.83
C LEU A 459 -26.06 -34.75 -55.10
N GLN A 460 -25.29 -33.73 -54.70
CA GLN A 460 -24.04 -33.93 -53.95
C GLN A 460 -24.30 -34.46 -52.52
N PRO A 461 -23.37 -35.21 -51.90
CA PRO A 461 -22.07 -35.65 -52.44
C PRO A 461 -22.16 -36.93 -53.28
N LYS A 462 -23.24 -37.71 -53.16
CA LYS A 462 -23.34 -39.07 -53.75
C LYS A 462 -23.54 -39.07 -55.27
N GLY A 463 -24.08 -37.99 -55.81
CA GLY A 463 -24.39 -37.87 -57.24
C GLY A 463 -25.60 -38.70 -57.65
N ILE A 464 -25.67 -39.02 -58.94
CA ILE A 464 -26.73 -39.84 -59.55
C ILE A 464 -26.15 -41.16 -60.04
N ALA A 465 -26.78 -42.27 -59.64
CA ALA A 465 -26.47 -43.59 -60.16
C ALA A 465 -27.59 -44.04 -61.09
N VAL A 466 -27.25 -44.26 -62.36
CA VAL A 466 -28.20 -44.73 -63.38
C VAL A 466 -27.76 -46.11 -63.84
N GLU A 467 -28.65 -47.08 -63.73
CA GLU A 467 -28.43 -48.47 -64.11
C GLU A 467 -29.51 -48.91 -65.10
N ILE A 468 -29.14 -49.77 -66.04
CA ILE A 468 -30.06 -50.26 -67.07
C ILE A 468 -30.03 -51.77 -67.09
N LEU A 469 -31.20 -52.35 -67.34
CA LEU A 469 -31.38 -53.79 -67.46
C LEU A 469 -30.69 -54.31 -68.73
N LYS A 470 -29.81 -55.31 -68.61
CA LYS A 470 -29.01 -55.84 -69.73
C LYS A 470 -29.84 -56.79 -70.60
N PRO A 471 -30.15 -56.45 -71.87
CA PRO A 471 -31.04 -57.26 -72.71
C PRO A 471 -30.32 -58.53 -73.17
N ASP A 472 -30.42 -59.59 -72.38
CA ASP A 472 -29.82 -60.89 -72.68
C ASP A 472 -30.88 -61.92 -73.11
N ALA A 473 -30.46 -62.98 -73.81
CA ALA A 473 -31.36 -63.99 -74.37
C ALA A 473 -32.17 -64.73 -73.30
N VAL A 474 -31.66 -64.81 -72.07
CA VAL A 474 -32.33 -65.45 -70.92
C VAL A 474 -33.18 -64.45 -70.11
N LEU A 475 -33.20 -63.17 -70.51
CA LEU A 475 -33.93 -62.09 -69.82
C LEU A 475 -33.68 -62.06 -68.31
N ARG A 476 -32.41 -62.21 -67.90
CA ARG A 476 -32.02 -62.11 -66.47
C ARG A 476 -32.19 -60.68 -65.99
N ALA A 477 -32.59 -60.49 -64.72
CA ALA A 477 -32.67 -59.17 -64.09
C ALA A 477 -31.28 -58.57 -63.74
N GLU A 478 -30.30 -58.69 -64.64
CA GLU A 478 -28.96 -58.12 -64.49
C GLU A 478 -28.98 -56.63 -64.86
N ARG A 479 -28.37 -55.79 -64.02
CA ARG A 479 -28.31 -54.34 -64.22
C ARG A 479 -26.87 -53.89 -64.36
N VAL A 480 -26.63 -53.02 -65.34
CA VAL A 480 -25.31 -52.46 -65.63
C VAL A 480 -25.36 -50.93 -65.50
N PRO A 481 -24.38 -50.30 -64.82
CA PRO A 481 -24.28 -48.84 -64.79
C PRO A 481 -24.17 -48.25 -66.20
N VAL A 482 -24.86 -47.13 -66.45
CA VAL A 482 -24.87 -46.49 -67.79
C VAL A 482 -23.47 -46.18 -68.32
N GLY A 483 -22.54 -45.80 -67.45
CA GLY A 483 -21.15 -45.52 -67.83
C GLY A 483 -20.36 -46.72 -68.36
N GLN A 484 -20.84 -47.96 -68.14
CA GLN A 484 -20.18 -49.20 -68.56
C GLN A 484 -20.88 -49.87 -69.75
N MET A 485 -21.92 -49.25 -70.31
CA MET A 485 -22.71 -49.85 -71.40
C MET A 485 -21.90 -50.16 -72.66
N GLY A 486 -21.00 -49.25 -73.05
CA GLY A 486 -20.20 -49.40 -74.26
C GLY A 486 -19.27 -50.61 -74.23
N ASP A 487 -18.86 -51.03 -73.03
CA ASP A 487 -17.88 -52.10 -72.83
C ASP A 487 -18.53 -53.48 -72.59
N VAL A 488 -19.76 -53.50 -72.04
CA VAL A 488 -20.42 -54.72 -71.55
C VAL A 488 -21.50 -55.25 -72.52
N PHE A 489 -22.05 -54.41 -73.39
CA PHE A 489 -23.19 -54.77 -74.25
C PHE A 489 -22.68 -55.14 -75.65
N SER A 490 -23.26 -56.18 -76.25
CA SER A 490 -23.02 -56.47 -77.68
C SER A 490 -23.62 -55.38 -78.58
N GLY A 491 -23.19 -55.30 -79.84
CA GLY A 491 -23.70 -54.30 -80.78
C GLY A 491 -25.23 -54.32 -80.93
N GLY A 492 -25.85 -55.50 -80.87
CA GLY A 492 -27.31 -55.65 -80.90
C GLY A 492 -28.00 -55.30 -79.58
N GLN A 493 -27.36 -55.63 -78.45
CA GLN A 493 -27.86 -55.27 -77.12
C GLN A 493 -27.82 -53.76 -76.89
N LEU A 494 -26.75 -53.09 -77.32
CA LEU A 494 -26.60 -51.64 -77.23
C LEU A 494 -27.66 -50.93 -78.07
N LEU A 495 -27.91 -51.39 -79.30
CA LEU A 495 -28.97 -50.85 -80.15
C LEU A 495 -30.36 -51.03 -79.51
N THR A 496 -30.64 -52.21 -78.97
CA THR A 496 -31.90 -52.50 -78.28
C THR A 496 -32.12 -51.60 -77.06
N ALA A 497 -31.07 -51.43 -76.25
CA ALA A 497 -31.11 -50.55 -75.10
C ALA A 497 -31.28 -49.08 -75.51
N ALA A 498 -30.65 -48.63 -76.59
CA ALA A 498 -30.81 -47.29 -77.13
C ALA A 498 -32.24 -47.03 -77.63
N ILE A 499 -32.86 -48.00 -78.31
CA ILE A 499 -34.27 -47.92 -78.73
C ILE A 499 -35.19 -47.81 -77.51
N ALA A 500 -34.98 -48.64 -76.49
CA ALA A 500 -35.78 -48.61 -75.27
C ALA A 500 -35.62 -47.28 -74.50
N LEU A 501 -34.40 -46.75 -74.40
CA LEU A 501 -34.13 -45.42 -73.85
C LEU A 501 -34.83 -44.32 -74.65
N TYR A 502 -34.74 -44.36 -75.97
CA TYR A 502 -35.42 -43.39 -76.83
C TYR A 502 -36.93 -43.44 -76.64
N CYS A 503 -37.52 -44.63 -76.60
CA CYS A 503 -38.94 -44.79 -76.37
C CYS A 503 -39.35 -44.21 -75.02
N THR A 504 -38.54 -44.42 -73.98
CA THR A 504 -38.77 -43.88 -72.63
C THR A 504 -38.73 -42.34 -72.66
N MET A 505 -37.75 -41.75 -73.36
CA MET A 505 -37.65 -40.29 -73.53
C MET A 505 -38.81 -39.70 -74.35
N ALA A 506 -39.26 -40.39 -75.39
CA ALA A 506 -40.39 -39.97 -76.21
C ALA A 506 -41.70 -39.98 -75.39
N ALA A 507 -41.92 -41.03 -74.60
CA ALA A 507 -43.05 -41.13 -73.67
C ALA A 507 -43.00 -40.03 -72.60
N LEU A 508 -41.84 -39.83 -71.96
CA LEU A 508 -41.64 -38.77 -70.96
C LEU A 508 -41.96 -37.38 -71.53
N ARG A 509 -41.44 -37.07 -72.73
CA ARG A 509 -41.72 -35.80 -73.42
C ARG A 509 -43.19 -35.63 -73.80
N SER A 510 -43.90 -36.72 -74.10
CA SER A 510 -45.33 -36.68 -74.38
C SER A 510 -46.12 -36.33 -73.11
N ASN A 511 -45.79 -36.95 -71.98
CA ASN A 511 -46.42 -36.70 -70.68
C ASN A 511 -46.17 -35.27 -70.18
N ASP A 512 -44.94 -34.77 -70.28
CA ASP A 512 -44.58 -33.39 -69.90
C ASP A 512 -45.37 -32.32 -70.70
N ARG A 513 -45.93 -32.68 -71.87
CA ARG A 513 -46.79 -31.79 -72.68
C ARG A 513 -48.27 -31.92 -72.35
N GLY A 514 -48.63 -32.60 -71.27
CA GLY A 514 -50.01 -32.84 -70.85
C GLY A 514 -50.78 -33.82 -71.76
N ARG A 515 -50.06 -34.65 -72.53
CA ARG A 515 -50.65 -35.66 -73.42
C ARG A 515 -50.70 -37.05 -72.79
N ASP A 516 -50.91 -37.13 -71.48
CA ASP A 516 -50.99 -38.38 -70.70
C ASP A 516 -52.04 -39.38 -71.24
N ARG A 517 -53.01 -38.92 -72.04
CA ARG A 517 -54.11 -39.73 -72.57
C ARG A 517 -53.96 -40.16 -74.02
N HIS A 518 -52.87 -39.81 -74.70
CA HIS A 518 -52.65 -40.24 -76.08
C HIS A 518 -51.89 -41.56 -76.09
N ARG A 519 -52.47 -42.58 -76.74
CA ARG A 519 -51.83 -43.89 -76.93
C ARG A 519 -50.53 -43.83 -77.75
N HIS A 520 -50.15 -42.68 -78.29
CA HIS A 520 -49.06 -42.55 -79.26
C HIS A 520 -48.10 -41.43 -78.81
N ALA A 521 -46.90 -41.83 -78.37
CA ALA A 521 -45.82 -40.96 -77.96
C ALA A 521 -44.94 -40.47 -79.13
N GLY A 522 -44.92 -41.21 -80.26
CA GLY A 522 -44.21 -40.79 -81.48
C GLY A 522 -43.90 -41.93 -82.44
N THR A 523 -43.05 -41.66 -83.44
CA THR A 523 -42.52 -42.64 -84.40
C THR A 523 -41.00 -42.57 -84.41
N LEU A 524 -40.31 -43.72 -84.35
CA LEU A 524 -38.85 -43.83 -84.42
C LEU A 524 -38.46 -44.56 -85.72
N PHE A 525 -37.72 -43.86 -86.58
CA PHE A 525 -37.12 -44.44 -87.79
C PHE A 525 -35.75 -45.02 -87.45
N LEU A 526 -35.51 -46.24 -87.88
CA LEU A 526 -34.26 -46.97 -87.65
C LEU A 526 -33.72 -47.43 -89.00
N ASP A 527 -32.53 -46.91 -89.35
CA ASP A 527 -31.86 -47.29 -90.58
C ASP A 527 -30.91 -48.49 -90.38
N ASN A 528 -31.22 -49.57 -91.08
CA ASN A 528 -30.57 -50.87 -91.01
C ASN A 528 -30.32 -51.45 -89.60
N PRO A 529 -31.29 -51.39 -88.66
CA PRO A 529 -31.11 -51.92 -87.30
C PRO A 529 -30.90 -53.44 -87.26
N ILE A 530 -31.50 -54.18 -88.20
CA ILE A 530 -31.44 -55.66 -88.26
C ILE A 530 -29.99 -56.14 -88.47
N GLY A 531 -29.17 -55.38 -89.20
CA GLY A 531 -27.76 -55.74 -89.39
C GLY A 531 -26.92 -55.75 -88.12
N ARG A 532 -27.41 -55.16 -87.03
CA ARG A 532 -26.75 -55.17 -85.71
C ARG A 532 -27.52 -55.98 -84.66
N ALA A 533 -28.85 -56.07 -84.78
CA ALA A 533 -29.72 -56.78 -83.83
C ALA A 533 -30.75 -57.63 -84.58
N ASN A 534 -30.33 -58.79 -85.12
CA ASN A 534 -31.22 -59.74 -85.81
C ASN A 534 -31.74 -60.88 -84.91
N ALA A 535 -31.25 -61.01 -83.68
CA ALA A 535 -31.71 -62.04 -82.76
C ALA A 535 -33.17 -61.81 -82.36
N THR A 536 -34.00 -62.85 -82.47
CA THR A 536 -35.45 -62.82 -82.22
C THR A 536 -35.81 -62.15 -80.89
N TYR A 537 -35.17 -62.55 -79.79
CA TYR A 537 -35.44 -61.99 -78.45
C TYR A 537 -35.19 -60.47 -78.36
N LEU A 538 -34.23 -59.92 -79.12
CA LEU A 538 -33.96 -58.48 -79.14
C LEU A 538 -35.05 -57.72 -79.91
N LEU A 539 -35.54 -58.30 -81.01
CA LEU A 539 -36.63 -57.72 -81.82
C LEU A 539 -37.96 -57.76 -81.07
N GLU A 540 -38.27 -58.87 -80.40
CA GLU A 540 -39.42 -58.99 -79.51
C GLU A 540 -39.38 -57.95 -78.39
N LEU A 541 -38.23 -57.77 -77.74
CA LEU A 541 -38.05 -56.77 -76.68
C LEU A 541 -38.21 -55.34 -77.20
N GLN A 542 -37.60 -55.00 -78.33
CA GLN A 542 -37.73 -53.66 -78.96
C GLN A 542 -39.20 -53.34 -79.25
N ARG A 543 -39.96 -54.33 -79.76
CA ARG A 543 -41.39 -54.19 -80.05
C ARG A 543 -42.23 -54.08 -78.78
N ALA A 544 -42.02 -54.96 -77.81
CA ALA A 544 -42.77 -54.93 -76.55
C ALA A 544 -42.60 -53.59 -75.82
N VAL A 545 -41.37 -53.05 -75.78
CA VAL A 545 -41.09 -51.75 -75.17
C VAL A 545 -41.75 -50.61 -75.94
N SER A 546 -41.68 -50.64 -77.27
CA SER A 546 -42.22 -49.57 -78.11
C SER A 546 -43.75 -49.56 -78.10
N ASP A 547 -44.39 -50.73 -78.11
CA ASP A 547 -45.85 -50.88 -77.97
C ASP A 547 -46.32 -50.39 -76.59
N ALA A 548 -45.62 -50.74 -75.51
CA ALA A 548 -45.96 -50.30 -74.16
C ALA A 548 -45.82 -48.77 -73.97
N LEU A 549 -44.83 -48.16 -74.62
CA LEU A 549 -44.56 -46.72 -74.55
C LEU A 549 -45.28 -45.92 -75.66
N GLY A 550 -46.04 -46.59 -76.52
CA GLY A 550 -46.78 -45.97 -77.61
C GLY A 550 -45.90 -45.35 -78.70
N VAL A 551 -44.71 -45.89 -78.93
CA VAL A 551 -43.79 -45.43 -79.98
C VAL A 551 -43.85 -46.40 -81.15
N GLN A 552 -44.24 -45.91 -82.33
CA GLN A 552 -44.23 -46.73 -83.53
C GLN A 552 -42.80 -46.86 -84.07
N LEU A 553 -42.28 -48.07 -84.22
CA LEU A 553 -40.97 -48.28 -84.81
C LEU A 553 -41.07 -48.55 -86.32
N LEU A 554 -40.17 -47.96 -87.09
CA LEU A 554 -40.08 -48.14 -88.54
C LEU A 554 -38.66 -48.54 -88.94
N TYR A 555 -38.50 -49.78 -89.38
CA TYR A 555 -37.22 -50.40 -89.69
C TYR A 555 -37.00 -50.35 -91.21
N THR A 556 -35.92 -49.73 -91.67
CA THR A 556 -35.42 -49.93 -93.05
C THR A 556 -34.27 -50.92 -93.00
N THR A 557 -34.21 -51.90 -93.89
CA THR A 557 -33.04 -52.80 -93.99
C THR A 557 -32.80 -53.21 -95.43
N GLY A 558 -31.53 -53.40 -95.78
CA GLY A 558 -31.12 -54.03 -97.03
C GLY A 558 -30.84 -55.53 -96.89
N LEU A 559 -31.01 -56.10 -95.69
CA LEU A 559 -30.77 -57.51 -95.40
C LEU A 559 -32.05 -58.32 -95.56
N PHE A 560 -31.94 -59.45 -96.25
CA PHE A 560 -33.03 -60.41 -96.39
C PHE A 560 -32.87 -61.54 -95.36
N ASP A 561 -33.14 -61.23 -94.09
CA ASP A 561 -33.17 -62.20 -92.99
C ASP A 561 -34.64 -62.57 -92.69
N THR A 562 -35.10 -63.70 -93.22
CA THR A 562 -36.48 -64.14 -93.11
C THR A 562 -36.90 -64.40 -91.65
N THR A 563 -35.96 -64.75 -90.78
CA THR A 563 -36.23 -65.01 -89.36
C THR A 563 -36.52 -63.71 -88.63
N ALA A 564 -35.70 -62.68 -88.86
CA ALA A 564 -35.91 -61.35 -88.28
C ALA A 564 -37.16 -60.66 -88.86
N LEU A 565 -37.42 -60.83 -90.17
CA LEU A 565 -38.57 -60.22 -90.84
C LEU A 565 -39.92 -60.83 -90.40
N ALA A 566 -39.94 -62.12 -90.01
CA ALA A 566 -41.14 -62.79 -89.53
C ALA A 566 -41.70 -62.17 -88.24
N GLU A 567 -40.85 -61.50 -87.45
CA GLU A 567 -41.27 -60.78 -86.25
C GLU A 567 -42.10 -59.53 -86.56
N PHE A 568 -42.03 -58.97 -87.76
CA PHE A 568 -42.72 -57.71 -88.03
C PHE A 568 -44.14 -57.94 -88.56
N PRO A 569 -45.16 -57.21 -88.05
CA PRO A 569 -46.54 -57.38 -88.49
C PRO A 569 -46.78 -56.89 -89.94
N LEU A 570 -45.90 -56.02 -90.44
CA LEU A 570 -45.93 -55.50 -91.80
C LEU A 570 -44.50 -55.31 -92.30
N VAL A 571 -44.20 -55.94 -93.44
CA VAL A 571 -42.94 -55.75 -94.17
C VAL A 571 -43.28 -55.22 -95.56
N ILE A 572 -42.74 -54.07 -95.92
CA ILE A 572 -42.94 -53.44 -97.24
C ILE A 572 -41.67 -53.65 -98.05
N ARG A 573 -41.74 -54.50 -99.08
CA ARG A 573 -40.62 -54.75 -99.97
C ARG A 573 -40.59 -53.69 -101.05
N LEU A 574 -39.45 -53.03 -101.17
CA LEU A 574 -39.22 -51.93 -102.10
C LEU A 574 -38.24 -52.37 -103.17
N ARG A 575 -38.50 -51.95 -104.42
CA ARG A 575 -37.59 -52.15 -105.56
C ARG A 575 -37.14 -50.81 -106.12
N ASN A 576 -35.89 -50.76 -106.56
CA ASN A 576 -35.41 -49.63 -107.35
C ASN A 576 -35.95 -49.79 -108.77
N ASP A 577 -36.65 -48.77 -109.24
CA ASP A 577 -37.18 -48.67 -110.58
C ASP A 577 -36.57 -47.43 -111.25
N ALA A 578 -36.52 -47.42 -112.57
CA ALA A 578 -35.85 -46.36 -113.31
C ALA A 578 -36.63 -46.03 -114.57
N ASP A 579 -37.01 -44.75 -114.70
CA ASP A 579 -37.43 -44.22 -115.98
C ASP A 579 -36.18 -43.69 -116.69
N LEU A 580 -35.58 -44.57 -117.50
CA LEU A 580 -34.37 -44.29 -118.27
C LEU A 580 -34.55 -43.12 -119.25
N ARG A 581 -35.78 -42.75 -119.61
CA ARG A 581 -36.05 -41.61 -120.52
C ARG A 581 -36.10 -40.28 -119.78
N ALA A 582 -36.64 -40.26 -118.56
CA ALA A 582 -36.70 -39.07 -117.73
C ALA A 582 -35.42 -38.85 -116.90
N GLY A 583 -34.50 -39.82 -116.86
CA GLY A 583 -33.29 -39.77 -116.03
C GLY A 583 -33.57 -39.87 -114.53
N LEU A 584 -34.78 -40.27 -114.15
CA LEU A 584 -35.25 -40.34 -112.76
C LEU A 584 -35.20 -41.78 -112.27
N LYS A 585 -34.62 -41.96 -111.08
CA LYS A 585 -34.68 -43.20 -110.31
C LYS A 585 -35.76 -43.03 -109.24
N TYR A 586 -36.68 -43.99 -109.15
CA TYR A 586 -37.72 -43.98 -108.12
C TYR A 586 -37.78 -45.32 -107.42
N ILE A 587 -38.27 -45.30 -106.19
CA ILE A 587 -38.50 -46.50 -105.41
C ILE A 587 -39.97 -46.84 -105.56
N SER A 588 -40.28 -48.05 -106.03
CA SER A 588 -41.65 -48.57 -106.10
C SER A 588 -41.86 -49.68 -105.07
N VAL A 589 -43.09 -49.83 -104.59
CA VAL A 589 -43.46 -50.96 -103.74
C VAL A 589 -43.56 -52.20 -104.62
N GLU A 590 -42.75 -53.21 -104.32
CA GLU A 590 -42.79 -54.50 -104.99
C GLU A 590 -43.86 -55.39 -104.37
N GLU A 591 -43.89 -55.48 -103.03
CA GLU A 591 -44.77 -56.40 -102.30
C GLU A 591 -45.06 -55.92 -100.87
N HIS A 592 -46.24 -56.23 -100.35
CA HIS A 592 -46.58 -56.11 -98.93
C HIS A 592 -46.63 -57.51 -98.30
N LEU A 593 -45.66 -57.83 -97.45
CA LEU A 593 -45.62 -59.08 -96.70
C LEU A 593 -46.30 -58.86 -95.33
N ARG A 594 -47.41 -59.57 -95.10
CA ARG A 594 -48.12 -59.58 -93.81
C ARG A 594 -48.11 -61.02 -93.27
N PRO A 595 -47.23 -61.35 -92.30
CA PRO A 595 -47.20 -62.68 -91.72
C PRO A 595 -48.57 -63.05 -91.12
N GLY A 596 -49.15 -64.18 -91.53
CA GLY A 596 -50.39 -64.73 -90.96
C GLY A 596 -51.71 -64.40 -91.67
N LEU A 597 -51.71 -63.73 -92.83
CA LEU A 597 -52.87 -63.66 -93.74
C LEU A 597 -52.60 -64.53 -94.98
N PRO A 598 -53.55 -65.37 -95.43
CA PRO A 598 -53.32 -66.23 -96.59
C PRO A 598 -53.01 -65.39 -97.84
N GLN A 599 -51.98 -65.79 -98.59
CA GLN A 599 -51.65 -65.21 -99.89
C GLN A 599 -52.82 -65.37 -100.86
N GLN A 600 -53.12 -64.32 -101.62
CA GLN A 600 -54.06 -64.40 -102.75
C GLN A 600 -53.44 -65.18 -103.90
N ASP A 601 -54.22 -66.10 -104.49
CA ASP A 601 -53.88 -66.86 -105.69
C ASP A 601 -53.75 -65.92 -106.91
N PRO A 602 -52.64 -65.94 -107.67
CA PRO A 602 -52.43 -65.05 -108.82
C PRO A 602 -53.40 -65.31 -110.00
N SER A 603 -54.21 -66.37 -109.95
CA SER A 603 -55.13 -66.76 -111.01
C SER A 603 -56.62 -66.53 -110.71
N GLY A 604 -56.95 -65.95 -109.55
CA GLY A 604 -58.32 -65.59 -109.18
C GLY A 604 -58.74 -64.17 -109.60
N GLU A 605 -60.04 -63.97 -109.87
CA GLU A 605 -60.62 -62.65 -110.17
C GLU A 605 -60.21 -61.57 -109.16
N THR A 606 -59.93 -60.38 -109.68
CA THR A 606 -59.60 -59.18 -108.89
C THR A 606 -60.78 -58.76 -108.03
N VAL A 607 -60.78 -59.22 -106.78
CA VAL A 607 -61.65 -58.67 -105.74
C VAL A 607 -61.19 -57.25 -105.42
N HIS A 608 -61.93 -56.26 -105.89
CA HIS A 608 -61.75 -54.85 -105.52
C HIS A 608 -62.06 -54.66 -104.03
N GLY A 609 -61.02 -54.75 -103.21
CA GLY A 609 -61.11 -54.55 -101.78
C GLY A 609 -59.76 -54.33 -101.13
N GLU A 610 -58.94 -53.41 -101.68
CA GLU A 610 -57.80 -52.86 -100.93
C GLU A 610 -58.14 -51.45 -100.42
N ILE A 611 -57.84 -51.27 -99.12
CA ILE A 611 -58.26 -50.18 -98.24
C ILE A 611 -57.37 -48.95 -98.49
N THR A 612 -57.96 -47.84 -98.95
CA THR A 612 -57.30 -46.54 -98.92
C THR A 612 -57.64 -45.81 -97.63
N ALA A 613 -56.60 -45.46 -96.87
CA ALA A 613 -56.68 -44.49 -95.79
C ALA A 613 -57.02 -43.11 -96.39
N THR A 614 -58.31 -42.84 -96.59
CA THR A 614 -58.81 -41.48 -96.80
C THR A 614 -59.60 -41.09 -95.56
N ARG A 615 -59.06 -40.16 -94.77
CA ARG A 615 -59.85 -39.47 -93.73
C ARG A 615 -60.99 -38.74 -94.44
N MET A 616 -62.21 -39.27 -94.35
CA MET A 616 -63.40 -38.48 -94.67
C MET A 616 -63.64 -37.45 -93.54
N PHE A 617 -63.51 -36.17 -93.88
CA PHE A 617 -64.07 -35.09 -93.08
C PHE A 617 -65.56 -34.99 -93.45
N LYS A 618 -66.46 -35.42 -92.55
CA LYS A 618 -67.91 -35.31 -92.76
C LYS A 618 -68.35 -33.88 -92.45
N ARG A 619 -68.71 -33.10 -93.47
CA ARG A 619 -69.42 -31.83 -93.30
C ARG A 619 -70.81 -32.16 -92.75
N SER A 620 -71.12 -31.72 -91.53
CA SER A 620 -72.48 -31.77 -91.00
C SER A 620 -73.39 -30.91 -91.89
N GLN A 621 -74.32 -31.55 -92.59
CA GLN A 621 -75.50 -30.86 -93.12
C GLN A 621 -76.48 -30.71 -91.96
N SER A 622 -76.73 -29.46 -91.56
CA SER A 622 -77.83 -29.10 -90.68
C SER A 622 -79.15 -29.26 -91.45
N VAL A 623 -79.97 -30.22 -91.03
CA VAL A 623 -81.40 -30.28 -91.37
C VAL A 623 -82.17 -29.70 -90.18
N PRO A 624 -83.21 -28.88 -90.40
CA PRO A 624 -83.77 -27.98 -89.40
C PRO A 624 -84.69 -28.72 -88.44
N GLU A 625 -84.47 -28.50 -87.14
CA GLU A 625 -85.34 -29.04 -86.09
C GLU A 625 -86.55 -28.11 -85.92
N GLN A 626 -87.72 -28.66 -86.23
CA GLN A 626 -89.01 -28.03 -85.99
C GLN A 626 -89.31 -27.99 -84.48
N ARG A 627 -89.75 -26.82 -84.03
CA ARG A 627 -90.24 -26.50 -82.69
C ARG A 627 -91.30 -27.48 -82.18
N PRO A 628 -91.35 -27.70 -80.86
CA PRO A 628 -92.59 -27.78 -80.12
C PRO A 628 -92.85 -26.47 -79.36
N SER A 629 -94.07 -25.98 -79.52
CA SER A 629 -94.69 -24.92 -78.74
C SER A 629 -94.91 -25.34 -77.28
N SER A 630 -94.63 -24.45 -76.32
CA SER A 630 -95.63 -24.00 -75.34
C SER A 630 -95.08 -22.97 -74.34
N ASN A 631 -95.75 -21.83 -74.32
CA ASN A 631 -96.17 -21.02 -73.17
C ASN A 631 -95.20 -20.71 -72.02
N GLY A 632 -94.98 -19.41 -71.82
CA GLY A 632 -95.36 -18.79 -70.55
C GLY A 632 -94.44 -17.72 -69.98
N ARG A 633 -94.82 -16.44 -70.21
CA ARG A 633 -94.75 -15.25 -69.31
C ARG A 633 -93.40 -14.99 -68.61
N GLY A 634 -92.69 -13.90 -68.93
CA GLY A 634 -92.99 -12.53 -68.45
C GLY A 634 -92.23 -12.28 -67.13
N GLY A 635 -91.52 -11.22 -66.85
CA GLY A 635 -91.28 -9.90 -67.43
C GLY A 635 -90.64 -9.04 -66.33
N GLY A 636 -89.88 -8.00 -66.70
CA GLY A 636 -89.40 -6.92 -65.81
C GLY A 636 -88.15 -7.26 -64.99
N SER A 637 -87.15 -6.39 -64.86
CA SER A 637 -86.87 -5.06 -65.41
C SER A 637 -85.35 -4.86 -65.36
#